data_AF-A0A2E0QY85-F1
#
_entry.id   AF-A0A2E0QY85-F1
#
_cell.length_a   1.000
_cell.length_b   1.000
_cell.length_c   1.000
_cell.angle_alpha   90.00
_cell.angle_beta   90.00
_cell.angle_gamma   90.00
#
_symmetry.space_group_name_H-M   'P 1'
#
loop_
_entity.id
_entity.type
_entity.pdbx_description
1 polymer ?
#
loop_
_entity_poly.entity_id
_entity_poly.type
_entity_poly.pdbx_seq_one_letter_code
_entity_poly.pdbx_strand_id
1 'polypeptide(L)'
;MLPTSSNPNIRILSVLTLALGSITGIVRSETVEYDLTIAGETVNITGKDRPAITINGGIPGPVLEFTEGDHAVMRVHNKLDVPTSIHWHGLLVPPSMDGVPFVSFPPIEPHSTFVYRFPIRHSGTYWYHSHSGLQEQKGVYGQIVIHPKNQRSDIGRIDHDVPVLLSDWSDESTHEIMKTLRRGSEYYAIQKGSAISLSGAIRHGMLKDYFQRELVRMPEMDIADVYYDRFLANGRSEIFVPANPGDVVRLRLVDGSATSFFYGEFARGPMTIIEADGQPVVPVKHDRLLIGTAETYDVLVTVPRGGGAWEFRATAHDSSGHASIWIGDPHGERHAAPTVPVPNLYYSMGKPTLDKIFAFTPAGTMGMPDRKVEIGMFDTPGMTMNMEGMNGMGGMKMKNTMNTGLAGQPPHEEKPRVGMGMSLPQETGSSGGMPAMNHSGMKMEDSTASANGDGMDHSAHSAMGHGNSASGGSHGGMEMAMGPMMGGPIKRTLFDRNGREMVVDGMNPKRPLPPYPKLRALHSTAPDPGRPVREIRLTLDGDMDRYVWYLNNKALHEDDQIQIKEGEVVRFIMINRTMMYHPMHLHGHFFRLINGQGDRSPLKHTATVMPMATTVFEFEANEVGDWFFHCHLLYHMKAGMARVVEYENFTPDPDTEAVRDELFDVDLYSYGMADIMSHMTEGFYEIAGIRYSGLVNWTVGWGNIDGEDYEIDATFNYHHNRFLTLFAGAQFSNEGDYPGARGIFGYRYPLPFLISTYGWVDTEGEFRFGAAKSYPITDRLHVFGEVEYDTQLQYEWAAGLEYIIGKNISAVGSFHSEFGVGGGLSVRF
;
A
#
# COMPACT_ATOMS: atom_id res chain seq x y z
N MET A 1 -95.23 3.88 -9.26
CA MET A 1 -95.33 2.48 -9.74
C MET A 1 -93.93 2.01 -10.10
N LEU A 2 -93.49 0.86 -9.57
CA LEU A 2 -92.42 0.01 -10.12
C LEU A 2 -93.11 -1.08 -10.97
N PRO A 3 -92.50 -1.66 -12.04
CA PRO A 3 -91.37 -2.62 -11.98
C PRO A 3 -90.23 -2.28 -12.98
N THR A 4 -88.93 -2.53 -12.79
CA THR A 4 -88.12 -3.76 -12.55
C THR A 4 -87.97 -4.78 -13.70
N SER A 5 -86.74 -4.85 -14.24
CA SER A 5 -85.97 -6.06 -14.62
C SER A 5 -86.32 -6.89 -15.88
N SER A 6 -85.38 -6.96 -16.85
CA SER A 6 -84.64 -8.20 -17.19
C SER A 6 -83.46 -7.98 -18.16
N ASN A 7 -82.48 -8.89 -18.10
CA ASN A 7 -81.18 -8.98 -18.84
C ASN A 7 -81.32 -10.09 -19.95
N PRO A 8 -80.31 -10.56 -20.74
CA PRO A 8 -78.90 -10.15 -20.95
C PRO A 8 -78.27 -10.27 -22.40
N ASN A 9 -77.07 -9.71 -22.58
CA ASN A 9 -75.86 -10.24 -23.30
C ASN A 9 -75.89 -10.89 -24.73
N ILE A 10 -75.14 -10.32 -25.73
CA ILE A 10 -73.89 -10.85 -26.36
C ILE A 10 -73.43 -10.16 -27.70
N ARG A 11 -72.20 -9.59 -27.64
CA ARG A 11 -71.07 -9.41 -28.61
C ARG A 11 -71.22 -9.40 -30.15
N ILE A 12 -70.51 -8.45 -30.81
CA ILE A 12 -69.33 -8.57 -31.74
C ILE A 12 -69.08 -7.18 -32.40
N LEU A 13 -67.93 -6.51 -32.16
CA LEU A 13 -66.74 -6.34 -33.05
C LEU A 13 -67.06 -5.64 -34.41
N SER A 14 -66.34 -4.63 -34.93
CA SER A 14 -64.91 -4.22 -34.80
C SER A 14 -64.65 -2.76 -35.26
N VAL A 15 -63.37 -2.34 -35.18
CA VAL A 15 -62.70 -1.19 -35.85
C VAL A 15 -62.77 0.17 -35.13
N LEU A 16 -61.66 0.53 -34.48
CA LEU A 16 -61.15 1.90 -34.50
C LEU A 16 -59.62 1.89 -34.55
N THR A 17 -59.05 2.81 -35.33
CA THR A 17 -57.62 2.98 -35.58
C THR A 17 -56.91 3.58 -34.37
N LEU A 18 -55.77 3.03 -33.95
CA LEU A 18 -54.84 3.70 -33.02
C LEU A 18 -53.53 3.99 -33.75
N ALA A 19 -53.11 5.25 -33.78
CA ALA A 19 -51.85 5.66 -34.38
C ALA A 19 -50.67 5.33 -33.45
N LEU A 20 -49.52 4.96 -34.04
CA LEU A 20 -48.26 4.82 -33.31
C LEU A 20 -47.83 6.19 -32.77
N GLY A 21 -47.86 6.34 -31.45
CA GLY A 21 -47.12 7.40 -30.75
C GLY A 21 -45.73 6.88 -30.38
N SER A 22 -44.70 7.28 -31.13
CA SER A 22 -43.31 7.06 -30.75
C SER A 22 -42.99 7.94 -29.53
N ILE A 23 -43.08 7.37 -28.32
CA ILE A 23 -42.63 8.04 -27.10
C ILE A 23 -41.10 8.06 -27.11
N THR A 24 -40.54 9.13 -27.67
CA THR A 24 -39.18 9.55 -27.34
C THR A 24 -39.18 10.01 -25.89
N GLY A 25 -38.64 9.18 -25.00
CA GLY A 25 -38.52 9.53 -23.58
C GLY A 25 -37.64 10.76 -23.44
N ILE A 26 -38.22 11.88 -23.03
CA ILE A 26 -37.47 13.07 -22.60
C ILE A 26 -36.89 12.72 -21.24
N VAL A 27 -35.66 12.18 -21.21
CA VAL A 27 -34.90 11.98 -19.98
C VAL A 27 -34.61 13.34 -19.38
N ARG A 28 -35.32 13.66 -18.31
CA ARG A 28 -35.19 14.90 -17.55
C ARG A 28 -34.11 14.68 -16.49
N SER A 29 -33.21 15.65 -16.32
CA SER A 29 -32.33 15.69 -15.15
C SER A 29 -33.21 15.83 -13.90
N GLU A 30 -33.13 14.87 -12.97
CA GLU A 30 -33.89 14.91 -11.72
C GLU A 30 -33.00 15.33 -10.55
N THR A 31 -33.59 15.97 -9.54
CA THR A 31 -32.90 16.25 -8.29
C THR A 31 -33.12 15.07 -7.36
N VAL A 32 -32.06 14.30 -7.12
CA VAL A 32 -32.09 13.12 -6.24
C VAL A 32 -31.59 13.53 -4.87
N GLU A 33 -32.43 13.37 -3.84
CA GLU A 33 -32.14 13.82 -2.48
C GLU A 33 -31.95 12.65 -1.51
N TYR A 34 -30.94 12.76 -0.64
CA TYR A 34 -30.67 11.82 0.45
C TYR A 34 -30.44 12.57 1.77
N ASP A 35 -30.90 11.98 2.86
CA ASP A 35 -30.64 12.41 4.24
C ASP A 35 -29.83 11.30 4.93
N LEU A 36 -28.60 11.64 5.35
CA LEU A 36 -27.59 10.73 5.89
C LEU A 36 -27.24 11.17 7.31
N THR A 37 -27.65 10.40 8.31
CA THR A 37 -27.32 10.64 9.71
C THR A 37 -26.10 9.83 10.10
N ILE A 38 -25.01 10.51 10.48
CA ILE A 38 -23.82 9.91 11.09
C ILE A 38 -24.01 9.93 12.61
N ALA A 39 -23.98 8.76 13.25
CA ALA A 39 -24.21 8.62 14.70
C ALA A 39 -23.32 7.54 15.33
N GLY A 40 -22.98 7.72 16.61
CA GLY A 40 -22.29 6.70 17.39
C GLY A 40 -23.28 5.66 17.90
N GLU A 41 -23.03 4.38 17.63
CA GLU A 41 -23.90 3.26 18.04
C GLU A 41 -23.08 2.07 18.53
N THR A 42 -23.76 1.07 19.09
CA THR A 42 -23.17 -0.23 19.47
C THR A 42 -23.56 -1.27 18.44
N VAL A 43 -22.58 -1.96 17.85
CA VAL A 43 -22.78 -3.04 16.89
C VAL A 43 -22.22 -4.37 17.40
N ASN A 44 -22.71 -5.48 16.87
CA ASN A 44 -22.24 -6.82 17.23
C ASN A 44 -21.95 -7.64 15.95
N ILE A 45 -20.76 -7.41 15.38
CA ILE A 45 -20.29 -8.05 14.14
C ILE A 45 -19.54 -9.35 14.44
N THR A 46 -18.80 -9.40 15.55
CA THR A 46 -17.90 -10.51 15.90
C THR A 46 -18.50 -11.51 16.88
N GLY A 47 -19.70 -11.23 17.42
CA GLY A 47 -20.24 -11.86 18.62
C GLY A 47 -20.06 -11.02 19.89
N LYS A 48 -19.37 -9.86 19.81
CA LYS A 48 -19.15 -8.93 20.93
C LYS A 48 -19.72 -7.55 20.59
N ASP A 49 -20.31 -6.90 21.58
CA ASP A 49 -20.81 -5.53 21.48
C ASP A 49 -19.63 -4.55 21.44
N ARG A 50 -19.56 -3.71 20.40
CA ARG A 50 -18.49 -2.73 20.16
C ARG A 50 -19.03 -1.37 19.76
N PRO A 51 -18.41 -0.27 20.21
CA PRO A 51 -18.77 1.07 19.76
C PRO A 51 -18.31 1.26 18.30
N ALA A 52 -19.20 1.79 17.48
CA ALA A 52 -19.02 2.05 16.06
C ALA A 52 -19.56 3.43 15.69
N ILE A 53 -19.46 3.79 14.42
CA ILE A 53 -20.18 4.93 13.85
C ILE A 53 -20.96 4.42 12.64
N THR A 54 -22.26 4.66 12.63
CA THR A 54 -23.17 4.19 11.58
C THR A 54 -23.59 5.34 10.68
N ILE A 55 -24.04 4.99 9.46
CA ILE A 55 -24.77 5.92 8.59
C ILE A 55 -26.19 5.40 8.45
N ASN A 56 -27.17 6.17 8.93
CA ASN A 56 -28.58 5.76 9.04
C ASN A 56 -28.79 4.42 9.78
N GLY A 57 -27.97 4.13 10.81
CA GLY A 57 -28.04 2.88 11.59
C GLY A 57 -27.41 1.66 10.89
N GLY A 58 -26.74 1.84 9.75
CA GLY A 58 -26.07 0.79 9.00
C GLY A 58 -24.54 0.91 8.99
N ILE A 59 -23.88 -0.25 8.88
CA ILE A 59 -22.49 -0.41 8.42
C ILE A 59 -22.48 -1.56 7.40
N PRO A 60 -22.20 -1.32 6.11
CA PRO A 60 -22.08 0.00 5.48
C PRO A 60 -23.38 0.82 5.58
N GLY A 61 -23.26 2.12 5.31
CA GLY A 61 -24.38 3.01 5.03
C GLY A 61 -25.21 2.58 3.81
N PRO A 62 -26.35 3.26 3.56
CA PRO A 62 -27.22 2.94 2.43
C PRO A 62 -26.49 3.06 1.08
N VAL A 63 -26.85 2.21 0.13
CA VAL A 63 -26.42 2.40 -1.27
C VAL A 63 -27.13 3.63 -1.82
N LEU A 64 -26.36 4.56 -2.38
CA LEU A 64 -26.88 5.75 -3.06
C LEU A 64 -26.97 5.45 -4.56
N GLU A 65 -28.13 5.73 -5.17
CA GLU A 65 -28.38 5.47 -6.58
C GLU A 65 -28.70 6.78 -7.31
N PHE A 66 -28.03 6.99 -8.44
CA PHE A 66 -28.22 8.15 -9.32
C PHE A 66 -28.24 7.71 -10.78
N THR A 67 -28.75 8.55 -11.67
CA THR A 67 -28.53 8.45 -13.12
C THR A 67 -27.56 9.54 -13.57
N GLU A 68 -26.73 9.24 -14.56
CA GLU A 68 -25.85 10.22 -15.21
C GLU A 68 -26.65 11.43 -15.73
N GLY A 69 -26.32 12.61 -15.22
CA GLY A 69 -27.01 13.87 -15.49
C GLY A 69 -28.05 14.29 -14.45
N ASP A 70 -28.27 13.51 -13.38
CA ASP A 70 -29.05 13.96 -12.21
C ASP A 70 -28.30 15.04 -11.41
N HIS A 71 -28.99 15.67 -10.47
CA HIS A 71 -28.42 16.61 -9.52
C HIS A 71 -28.54 16.06 -8.11
N ALA A 72 -27.42 15.72 -7.48
CA ALA A 72 -27.39 15.20 -6.12
C ALA A 72 -27.64 16.32 -5.09
N VAL A 73 -28.39 15.99 -4.04
CA VAL A 73 -28.57 16.81 -2.83
C VAL A 73 -28.48 15.90 -1.62
N MET A 74 -27.37 15.96 -0.88
CA MET A 74 -27.11 15.02 0.21
C MET A 74 -26.94 15.80 1.52
N ARG A 75 -27.89 15.64 2.44
CA ARG A 75 -27.91 16.26 3.75
C ARG A 75 -27.20 15.34 4.73
N VAL A 76 -26.02 15.72 5.19
CA VAL A 76 -25.23 14.94 6.14
C VAL A 76 -25.38 15.55 7.52
N HIS A 77 -26.09 14.84 8.40
CA HIS A 77 -26.31 15.23 9.78
C HIS A 77 -25.24 14.59 10.67
N ASN A 78 -24.39 15.41 11.28
CA ASN A 78 -23.45 14.94 12.30
C ASN A 78 -24.17 14.89 13.66
N LYS A 79 -24.28 13.71 14.27
CA LYS A 79 -24.77 13.53 15.65
C LYS A 79 -23.67 13.07 16.63
N LEU A 80 -22.41 13.16 16.21
CA LEU A 80 -21.26 12.91 17.05
C LEU A 80 -20.89 14.17 17.85
N ASP A 81 -20.14 13.98 18.93
CA ASP A 81 -19.49 15.04 19.70
C ASP A 81 -18.14 15.48 19.10
N VAL A 82 -17.80 15.01 17.90
CA VAL A 82 -16.58 15.34 17.14
C VAL A 82 -16.92 15.70 15.68
N PRO A 83 -16.11 16.51 14.99
CA PRO A 83 -16.34 16.81 13.58
C PRO A 83 -16.32 15.56 12.70
N THR A 84 -17.01 15.61 11.56
CA THR A 84 -17.05 14.53 10.57
C THR A 84 -17.06 15.08 9.14
N SER A 85 -17.11 14.19 8.16
CA SER A 85 -17.14 14.48 6.73
C SER A 85 -17.62 13.27 5.95
N ILE A 86 -18.03 13.47 4.70
CA ILE A 86 -18.18 12.41 3.71
C ILE A 86 -17.49 12.84 2.42
N HIS A 87 -16.45 12.10 2.01
CA HIS A 87 -15.86 12.17 0.68
C HIS A 87 -16.62 11.26 -0.30
N TRP A 88 -16.78 11.73 -1.54
CA TRP A 88 -17.51 11.04 -2.61
C TRP A 88 -16.53 10.37 -3.59
N HIS A 89 -15.92 9.27 -3.13
CA HIS A 89 -14.79 8.62 -3.78
C HIS A 89 -14.99 8.33 -5.27
N GLY A 90 -14.20 9.01 -6.10
CA GLY A 90 -14.22 8.88 -7.56
C GLY A 90 -15.23 9.77 -8.30
N LEU A 91 -16.03 10.59 -7.60
CA LEU A 91 -16.94 11.52 -8.23
C LEU A 91 -16.24 12.83 -8.64
N LEU A 92 -16.58 13.35 -9.82
CA LEU A 92 -16.14 14.67 -10.29
C LEU A 92 -17.09 15.74 -9.75
N VAL A 93 -16.74 16.31 -8.60
CA VAL A 93 -17.55 17.28 -7.85
C VAL A 93 -16.90 18.68 -7.88
N PRO A 94 -17.59 19.75 -7.45
CA PRO A 94 -16.93 21.01 -7.09
C PRO A 94 -16.00 20.81 -5.87
N PRO A 95 -14.88 21.53 -5.74
CA PRO A 95 -13.92 21.33 -4.65
C PRO A 95 -14.54 21.50 -3.25
N SER A 96 -15.41 22.50 -3.07
CA SER A 96 -16.19 22.72 -1.84
C SER A 96 -17.32 21.73 -1.58
N MET A 97 -17.36 20.64 -2.36
CA MET A 97 -18.25 19.49 -2.19
C MET A 97 -17.46 18.17 -2.15
N ASP A 98 -16.13 18.21 -2.23
CA ASP A 98 -15.29 17.01 -2.22
C ASP A 98 -15.32 16.27 -0.88
N GLY A 99 -15.52 16.99 0.23
CA GLY A 99 -15.71 16.38 1.53
C GLY A 99 -14.43 15.98 2.26
N VAL A 100 -13.26 16.47 1.83
CA VAL A 100 -12.01 16.39 2.58
C VAL A 100 -11.84 17.65 3.43
N PRO A 101 -11.94 17.56 4.77
CA PRO A 101 -11.70 18.70 5.65
C PRO A 101 -10.35 19.36 5.39
N PHE A 102 -10.30 20.68 5.55
CA PHE A 102 -9.07 21.48 5.54
C PHE A 102 -8.30 21.52 4.20
N VAL A 103 -8.85 20.97 3.10
CA VAL A 103 -8.29 21.12 1.75
C VAL A 103 -9.09 22.17 0.97
N SER A 104 -10.26 21.78 0.48
CA SER A 104 -11.21 22.63 -0.25
C SER A 104 -12.59 22.69 0.41
N PHE A 105 -12.75 22.06 1.57
CA PHE A 105 -14.03 21.83 2.26
C PHE A 105 -13.87 21.98 3.78
N PRO A 106 -14.81 22.62 4.50
CA PRO A 106 -14.74 22.77 5.95
C PRO A 106 -15.33 21.54 6.67
N PRO A 107 -14.83 21.15 7.85
CA PRO A 107 -15.37 20.01 8.60
C PRO A 107 -16.86 20.18 8.96
N ILE A 108 -17.61 19.07 9.01
CA ILE A 108 -19.00 19.07 9.48
C ILE A 108 -18.99 19.02 11.01
N GLU A 109 -19.18 20.17 11.63
CA GLU A 109 -19.16 20.35 13.09
C GLU A 109 -20.10 19.40 13.87
N PRO A 110 -19.79 19.10 15.15
CA PRO A 110 -20.68 18.34 16.05
C PRO A 110 -22.11 18.86 16.04
N HIS A 111 -23.09 17.95 16.06
CA HIS A 111 -24.53 18.27 16.12
C HIS A 111 -25.06 19.19 15.00
N SER A 112 -24.31 19.32 13.90
CA SER A 112 -24.63 20.19 12.76
C SER A 112 -25.15 19.41 11.54
N THR A 113 -25.37 20.12 10.42
CA THR A 113 -25.75 19.49 9.14
C THR A 113 -25.14 20.26 7.98
N PHE A 114 -24.39 19.56 7.13
CA PHE A 114 -23.93 20.08 5.84
C PHE A 114 -24.81 19.56 4.70
N VAL A 115 -24.93 20.32 3.60
CA VAL A 115 -25.73 19.92 2.43
C VAL A 115 -24.89 19.98 1.17
N TYR A 116 -24.42 18.81 0.73
CA TYR A 116 -23.69 18.64 -0.52
C TYR A 116 -24.64 18.81 -1.70
N ARG A 117 -24.21 19.54 -2.73
CA ARG A 117 -25.01 19.85 -3.93
C ARG A 117 -24.12 19.89 -5.17
N PHE A 118 -24.29 18.95 -6.08
CA PHE A 118 -23.54 18.91 -7.34
C PHE A 118 -24.25 18.10 -8.43
N PRO A 119 -23.96 18.37 -9.72
CA PRO A 119 -24.42 17.55 -10.83
C PRO A 119 -23.64 16.23 -10.90
N ILE A 120 -24.33 15.14 -11.24
CA ILE A 120 -23.74 13.84 -11.54
C ILE A 120 -23.24 13.86 -12.99
N ARG A 121 -21.92 13.90 -13.16
CA ARG A 121 -21.24 14.13 -14.47
C ARG A 121 -20.82 12.88 -15.22
N HIS A 122 -20.88 11.71 -14.58
CA HIS A 122 -20.42 10.43 -15.13
C HIS A 122 -21.26 9.29 -14.57
N SER A 123 -20.94 8.05 -14.96
CA SER A 123 -21.60 6.82 -14.51
C SER A 123 -20.58 5.80 -14.00
N GLY A 124 -21.03 4.76 -13.29
CA GLY A 124 -20.18 3.66 -12.85
C GLY A 124 -20.46 3.22 -11.41
N THR A 125 -19.53 2.45 -10.86
CA THR A 125 -19.52 2.02 -9.45
C THR A 125 -18.51 2.84 -8.66
N TYR A 126 -19.00 3.53 -7.64
CA TYR A 126 -18.24 4.41 -6.75
C TYR A 126 -18.62 4.14 -5.30
N TRP A 127 -18.09 4.93 -4.36
CA TRP A 127 -18.39 4.78 -2.94
C TRP A 127 -18.21 6.10 -2.20
N TYR A 128 -18.54 6.12 -0.91
CA TYR A 128 -18.38 7.28 -0.05
C TYR A 128 -17.87 6.85 1.31
N HIS A 129 -17.05 7.67 1.95
CA HIS A 129 -16.45 7.38 3.25
C HIS A 129 -16.09 8.64 4.02
N SER A 130 -15.86 8.53 5.33
CA SER A 130 -15.37 9.67 6.11
C SER A 130 -13.90 9.96 5.88
N HIS A 131 -13.59 11.22 5.64
CA HIS A 131 -12.23 11.75 5.57
C HIS A 131 -11.82 12.46 6.88
N SER A 132 -12.44 12.08 8.01
CA SER A 132 -12.20 12.68 9.32
C SER A 132 -11.55 11.67 10.28
N GLY A 133 -10.25 11.86 10.54
CA GLY A 133 -9.49 11.05 11.50
C GLY A 133 -9.44 9.57 11.11
N LEU A 134 -9.97 8.70 11.97
CA LEU A 134 -10.04 7.24 11.75
C LEU A 134 -11.52 6.76 11.77
N GLN A 135 -12.45 7.58 11.28
CA GLN A 135 -13.90 7.28 11.30
C GLN A 135 -14.33 6.24 10.26
N GLU A 136 -13.63 6.15 9.13
CA GLU A 136 -13.87 5.16 8.08
C GLU A 136 -13.92 3.72 8.64
N GLN A 137 -12.83 3.22 9.24
CA GLN A 137 -12.82 1.87 9.83
C GLN A 137 -13.88 1.66 10.92
N LYS A 138 -14.34 2.73 11.58
CA LYS A 138 -15.41 2.64 12.59
C LYS A 138 -16.80 2.43 11.98
N GLY A 139 -16.95 2.49 10.65
CA GLY A 139 -18.18 2.18 9.92
C GLY A 139 -18.71 3.30 9.01
N VAL A 140 -18.04 4.45 8.92
CA VAL A 140 -18.51 5.59 8.11
C VAL A 140 -18.10 5.42 6.65
N TYR A 141 -18.76 4.48 5.98
CA TYR A 141 -18.62 4.23 4.54
C TYR A 141 -19.90 3.64 3.93
N GLY A 142 -20.09 3.77 2.63
CA GLY A 142 -21.19 3.17 1.86
C GLY A 142 -20.93 3.21 0.35
N GLN A 143 -21.80 2.56 -0.44
CA GLN A 143 -21.60 2.42 -1.89
C GLN A 143 -22.44 3.43 -2.69
N ILE A 144 -21.95 3.84 -3.86
CA ILE A 144 -22.70 4.63 -4.85
C ILE A 144 -22.78 3.85 -6.16
N VAL A 145 -23.98 3.75 -6.73
CA VAL A 145 -24.19 3.24 -8.08
C VAL A 145 -24.75 4.35 -8.93
N ILE A 146 -24.05 4.66 -10.03
CA ILE A 146 -24.50 5.67 -10.98
C ILE A 146 -24.81 5.00 -12.32
N HIS A 147 -26.09 4.96 -12.66
CA HIS A 147 -26.57 4.33 -13.88
C HIS A 147 -26.24 5.20 -15.11
N PRO A 148 -25.67 4.62 -16.19
CA PRO A 148 -25.36 5.38 -17.39
C PRO A 148 -26.65 5.84 -18.09
N LYS A 149 -26.63 7.05 -18.64
CA LYS A 149 -27.81 7.64 -19.31
C LYS A 149 -28.25 6.85 -20.55
N ASN A 150 -27.31 6.13 -21.16
CA ASN A 150 -27.55 5.24 -22.29
C ASN A 150 -27.13 3.82 -21.92
N GLN A 151 -27.88 2.82 -22.37
CA GLN A 151 -27.53 1.43 -22.15
C GLN A 151 -26.20 1.07 -22.84
N ARG A 152 -25.24 0.55 -22.05
CA ARG A 152 -23.97 -0.03 -22.52
C ARG A 152 -24.26 -1.11 -23.59
N SER A 153 -23.92 -0.85 -24.85
CA SER A 153 -24.12 -1.80 -25.96
C SER A 153 -22.97 -2.80 -26.13
N ASP A 154 -21.86 -2.58 -25.43
CA ASP A 154 -20.64 -3.41 -25.44
C ASP A 154 -20.69 -4.59 -24.47
N ILE A 155 -21.63 -4.56 -23.51
CA ILE A 155 -21.90 -5.66 -22.57
C ILE A 155 -23.21 -6.37 -22.93
N GLY A 156 -23.28 -7.66 -22.62
CA GLY A 156 -24.47 -8.47 -22.88
C GLY A 156 -25.61 -8.21 -21.90
N ARG A 157 -26.63 -9.08 -21.93
CA ARG A 157 -27.71 -9.09 -20.94
C ARG A 157 -27.13 -9.25 -19.53
N ILE A 158 -27.61 -8.43 -18.60
CA ILE A 158 -27.43 -8.58 -17.16
C ILE A 158 -28.82 -8.89 -16.60
N ASP A 159 -28.92 -9.93 -15.78
CA ASP A 159 -30.17 -10.37 -15.16
C ASP A 159 -30.29 -9.86 -13.71
N HIS A 160 -29.15 -9.72 -13.02
CA HIS A 160 -29.06 -9.16 -11.67
C HIS A 160 -27.89 -8.18 -11.60
N ASP A 161 -28.09 -7.01 -11.02
CA ASP A 161 -27.04 -6.02 -10.75
C ASP A 161 -26.94 -5.82 -9.24
N VAL A 162 -25.77 -6.10 -8.66
CA VAL A 162 -25.61 -6.31 -7.20
C VAL A 162 -24.47 -5.44 -6.66
N PRO A 163 -24.78 -4.41 -5.86
CA PRO A 163 -23.82 -3.69 -5.04
C PRO A 163 -23.13 -4.62 -4.02
N VAL A 164 -21.80 -4.66 -4.00
CA VAL A 164 -21.00 -5.41 -3.03
C VAL A 164 -19.86 -4.53 -2.54
N LEU A 165 -20.04 -3.94 -1.36
CA LEU A 165 -18.98 -3.27 -0.61
C LEU A 165 -18.29 -4.28 0.30
N LEU A 166 -17.01 -4.50 0.05
CA LEU A 166 -16.10 -5.30 0.86
C LEU A 166 -15.48 -4.40 1.94
N SER A 167 -15.32 -4.92 3.15
CA SER A 167 -14.64 -4.19 4.23
C SER A 167 -14.00 -5.13 5.25
N ASP A 168 -13.06 -4.58 6.02
CA ASP A 168 -12.47 -5.20 7.19
C ASP A 168 -13.08 -4.65 8.49
N TRP A 169 -13.04 -5.46 9.55
CA TRP A 169 -13.57 -5.10 10.86
C TRP A 169 -12.66 -5.57 11.99
N SER A 170 -12.31 -4.65 12.88
CA SER A 170 -11.60 -4.94 14.12
C SER A 170 -12.50 -4.65 15.32
N ASP A 171 -12.47 -5.55 16.30
CA ASP A 171 -13.03 -5.34 17.64
C ASP A 171 -12.24 -4.30 18.46
N GLU A 172 -11.05 -3.92 17.99
CA GLU A 172 -10.11 -3.03 18.64
C GLU A 172 -10.39 -1.56 18.29
N SER A 173 -10.04 -0.63 19.18
CA SER A 173 -10.19 0.80 18.87
C SER A 173 -9.14 1.23 17.86
N THR A 174 -9.52 2.10 16.91
CA THR A 174 -8.61 2.58 15.86
C THR A 174 -7.38 3.30 16.40
N HIS A 175 -7.47 3.90 17.60
CA HIS A 175 -6.36 4.59 18.26
C HIS A 175 -5.38 3.60 18.90
N GLU A 176 -5.88 2.51 19.50
CA GLU A 176 -5.04 1.43 20.02
C GLU A 176 -4.33 0.68 18.88
N ILE A 177 -4.97 0.54 17.71
CA ILE A 177 -4.34 -0.02 16.51
C ILE A 177 -3.18 0.89 16.07
N MET A 178 -3.42 2.19 15.87
CA MET A 178 -2.35 3.13 15.48
C MET A 178 -1.20 3.18 16.49
N LYS A 179 -1.51 3.14 17.79
CA LYS A 179 -0.50 3.06 18.86
C LYS A 179 0.33 1.78 18.81
N THR A 180 -0.29 0.66 18.43
CA THR A 180 0.39 -0.65 18.29
C THR A 180 1.31 -0.68 17.09
N LEU A 181 0.88 -0.09 15.98
CA LEU A 181 1.67 0.07 14.76
C LEU A 181 2.90 0.95 15.03
N ARG A 182 2.71 2.14 15.63
CA ARG A 182 3.80 3.07 15.97
C ARG A 182 4.80 2.56 17.01
N ARG A 183 4.43 1.59 17.85
CA ARG A 183 5.31 0.92 18.81
C ARG A 183 6.12 -0.23 18.18
N GLY A 184 5.92 -0.57 16.91
CA GLY A 184 6.65 -1.64 16.23
C GLY A 184 6.36 -3.05 16.78
N SER A 185 5.09 -3.42 16.99
CA SER A 185 4.73 -4.71 17.58
C SER A 185 4.45 -5.82 16.56
N GLU A 186 5.09 -6.98 16.76
CA GLU A 186 4.90 -8.20 15.96
C GLU A 186 3.52 -8.85 16.16
N TYR A 187 2.73 -8.40 17.15
CA TYR A 187 1.48 -9.05 17.56
C TYR A 187 0.51 -9.32 16.40
N TYR A 188 0.33 -8.36 15.48
CA TYR A 188 -0.56 -8.56 14.33
C TYR A 188 -0.02 -9.59 13.34
N ALA A 189 1.29 -9.61 13.07
CA ALA A 189 1.93 -10.65 12.26
C ALA A 189 1.75 -12.05 12.88
N ILE A 190 1.79 -12.15 14.20
CA ILE A 190 1.53 -13.40 14.95
C ILE A 190 0.06 -13.83 14.83
N GLN A 191 -0.91 -12.91 14.92
CA GLN A 191 -2.34 -13.24 14.80
C GLN A 191 -2.72 -13.69 13.38
N LYS A 192 -2.21 -13.01 12.34
CA LYS A 192 -2.39 -13.42 10.94
C LYS A 192 -1.66 -14.73 10.61
N GLY A 193 -0.61 -15.07 11.37
CA GLY A 193 0.30 -16.17 11.07
C GLY A 193 1.31 -15.84 9.97
N SER A 194 1.58 -14.54 9.75
CA SER A 194 2.55 -14.01 8.78
C SER A 194 3.94 -13.74 9.37
N ALA A 195 4.10 -13.79 10.71
CA ALA A 195 5.38 -13.55 11.40
C ALA A 195 6.54 -14.38 10.81
N ILE A 196 7.67 -13.73 10.54
CA ILE A 196 8.86 -14.37 9.99
C ILE A 196 9.77 -14.76 11.16
N SER A 197 10.26 -16.00 11.18
CA SER A 197 11.13 -16.48 12.25
C SER A 197 12.25 -17.38 11.74
N LEU A 198 13.36 -17.46 12.48
CA LEU A 198 14.51 -18.29 12.14
C LEU A 198 14.11 -19.77 11.99
N SER A 199 13.27 -20.29 12.89
CA SER A 199 12.76 -21.66 12.80
C SER A 199 11.83 -21.88 11.59
N GLY A 200 11.06 -20.87 11.18
CA GLY A 200 10.33 -20.88 9.92
C GLY A 200 11.27 -20.91 8.71
N ALA A 201 12.29 -20.05 8.69
CA ALA A 201 13.30 -20.03 7.63
C ALA A 201 14.04 -21.38 7.51
N ILE A 202 14.36 -22.04 8.63
CA ILE A 202 14.89 -23.41 8.67
C ILE A 202 13.89 -24.41 8.08
N ARG A 203 12.63 -24.39 8.54
CA ARG A 203 11.56 -25.31 8.11
C ARG A 203 11.34 -25.26 6.59
N HIS A 204 11.43 -24.07 6.00
CA HIS A 204 11.20 -23.86 4.57
C HIS A 204 12.49 -23.94 3.72
N GLY A 205 13.67 -24.03 4.35
CA GLY A 205 14.97 -24.06 3.65
C GLY A 205 15.42 -22.69 3.12
N MET A 206 14.90 -21.60 3.71
CA MET A 206 15.04 -20.21 3.28
C MET A 206 15.91 -19.37 4.24
N LEU A 207 16.80 -20.02 5.01
CA LEU A 207 17.79 -19.34 5.86
C LEU A 207 18.61 -18.29 5.10
N LYS A 208 18.97 -18.58 3.85
CA LYS A 208 19.72 -17.66 3.00
C LYS A 208 18.93 -16.38 2.75
N ASP A 209 17.69 -16.51 2.31
CA ASP A 209 16.79 -15.38 2.04
C ASP A 209 16.53 -14.54 3.29
N TYR A 210 16.32 -15.19 4.45
CA TYR A 210 16.19 -14.56 5.75
C TYR A 210 17.38 -13.64 6.07
N PHE A 211 18.61 -14.19 6.09
CA PHE A 211 19.80 -13.39 6.38
C PHE A 211 20.15 -12.38 5.28
N GLN A 212 19.76 -12.65 4.02
CA GLN A 212 19.93 -11.67 2.93
C GLN A 212 19.06 -10.43 3.16
N ARG A 213 17.81 -10.59 3.61
CA ARG A 213 16.90 -9.48 3.95
C ARG A 213 17.48 -8.61 5.08
N GLU A 214 17.87 -9.23 6.19
CA GLU A 214 18.46 -8.51 7.33
C GLU A 214 19.77 -7.79 6.94
N LEU A 215 20.66 -8.44 6.17
CA LEU A 215 21.93 -7.87 5.73
C LEU A 215 21.77 -6.56 4.94
N VAL A 216 20.70 -6.41 4.15
CA VAL A 216 20.41 -5.16 3.40
C VAL A 216 19.52 -4.18 4.17
N ARG A 217 19.29 -4.38 5.47
CA ARG A 217 18.42 -3.55 6.34
C ARG A 217 17.01 -3.37 5.77
N MET A 218 16.49 -4.43 5.19
CA MET A 218 15.08 -4.50 4.81
C MET A 218 14.32 -5.08 6.01
N PRO A 219 13.31 -4.37 6.54
CA PRO A 219 12.42 -4.93 7.57
C PRO A 219 11.62 -6.10 6.99
N GLU A 220 10.83 -6.74 7.85
CA GLU A 220 9.98 -7.86 7.44
C GLU A 220 8.96 -7.42 6.39
N MET A 221 8.67 -8.28 5.41
CA MET A 221 7.61 -8.02 4.45
C MET A 221 6.28 -8.41 5.10
N ASP A 222 5.39 -7.45 5.31
CA ASP A 222 3.99 -7.70 5.61
C ASP A 222 3.11 -7.26 4.42
N ILE A 223 1.92 -7.85 4.31
CA ILE A 223 0.96 -7.60 3.22
C ILE A 223 -0.17 -6.66 3.64
N ALA A 224 -0.52 -6.65 4.93
CA ALA A 224 -1.51 -5.76 5.53
C ALA A 224 -1.15 -5.57 7.00
N ASP A 225 -0.92 -4.35 7.50
CA ASP A 225 -0.27 -4.18 8.82
C ASP A 225 -1.13 -4.66 10.01
N VAL A 226 -2.45 -4.57 9.85
CA VAL A 226 -3.43 -4.77 10.92
C VAL A 226 -4.01 -6.17 10.85
N TYR A 227 -4.23 -6.78 12.02
CA TYR A 227 -5.08 -7.97 12.14
C TYR A 227 -6.55 -7.56 12.34
N TYR A 228 -7.44 -8.13 11.53
CA TYR A 228 -8.87 -7.92 11.60
C TYR A 228 -9.61 -9.17 12.07
N ASP A 229 -10.64 -8.98 12.89
CA ASP A 229 -11.48 -10.07 13.42
C ASP A 229 -12.41 -10.64 12.35
N ARG A 230 -12.89 -9.80 11.41
CA ARG A 230 -13.80 -10.21 10.34
C ARG A 230 -13.50 -9.45 9.05
N PHE A 231 -13.79 -10.13 7.94
CA PHE A 231 -13.97 -9.53 6.63
C PHE A 231 -15.45 -9.67 6.26
N LEU A 232 -15.98 -8.65 5.59
CA LEU A 232 -17.41 -8.46 5.38
C LEU A 232 -17.69 -8.13 3.90
N ALA A 233 -18.81 -8.62 3.39
CA ALA A 233 -19.47 -8.14 2.19
C ALA A 233 -20.84 -7.57 2.62
N ASN A 234 -21.12 -6.31 2.33
CA ASN A 234 -22.33 -5.59 2.76
C ASN A 234 -22.62 -5.78 4.27
N GLY A 235 -21.58 -5.66 5.11
CA GLY A 235 -21.68 -5.73 6.57
C GLY A 235 -21.78 -7.16 7.15
N ARG A 236 -21.62 -8.22 6.34
CA ARG A 236 -21.75 -9.62 6.78
C ARG A 236 -20.64 -10.50 6.21
N SER A 237 -20.16 -11.50 6.95
CA SER A 237 -19.16 -12.44 6.42
C SER A 237 -19.71 -13.39 5.34
N GLU A 238 -21.03 -13.66 5.33
CA GLU A 238 -21.71 -14.27 4.19
C GLU A 238 -22.94 -13.43 3.78
N ILE A 239 -23.14 -13.26 2.47
CA ILE A 239 -24.40 -12.79 1.87
C ILE A 239 -24.87 -13.75 0.78
N PHE A 240 -26.14 -13.65 0.39
CA PHE A 240 -26.75 -14.52 -0.63
C PHE A 240 -27.47 -13.70 -1.70
N VAL A 241 -27.25 -14.05 -2.97
CA VAL A 241 -27.84 -13.48 -4.18
C VAL A 241 -28.67 -14.56 -4.89
N PRO A 242 -30.00 -14.58 -4.73
CA PRO A 242 -30.87 -15.51 -5.43
C PRO A 242 -30.84 -15.28 -6.95
N ALA A 243 -30.47 -16.30 -7.72
CA ALA A 243 -30.38 -16.20 -9.19
C ALA A 243 -30.65 -17.55 -9.87
N ASN A 244 -31.23 -17.53 -11.08
CA ASN A 244 -31.63 -18.75 -11.79
C ASN A 244 -30.46 -19.36 -12.58
N PRO A 245 -30.50 -20.67 -12.89
CA PRO A 245 -29.48 -21.32 -13.70
C PRO A 245 -29.37 -20.70 -15.11
N GLY A 246 -28.23 -20.09 -15.40
CA GLY A 246 -27.96 -19.38 -16.65
C GLY A 246 -28.13 -17.85 -16.60
N ASP A 247 -28.54 -17.29 -15.46
CA ASP A 247 -28.58 -15.83 -15.25
C ASP A 247 -27.16 -15.24 -15.24
N VAL A 248 -27.01 -14.02 -15.76
CA VAL A 248 -25.79 -13.23 -15.68
C VAL A 248 -25.92 -12.22 -14.54
N VAL A 249 -25.03 -12.31 -13.56
CA VAL A 249 -24.97 -11.42 -12.40
C VAL A 249 -23.79 -10.47 -12.57
N ARG A 250 -24.06 -9.16 -12.51
CA ARG A 250 -23.05 -8.11 -12.33
C ARG A 250 -22.84 -7.92 -10.83
N LEU A 251 -21.61 -8.16 -10.37
CA LEU A 251 -21.18 -7.77 -9.03
C LEU A 251 -20.42 -6.46 -9.16
N ARG A 252 -20.89 -5.43 -8.44
CA ARG A 252 -20.28 -4.10 -8.36
C ARG A 252 -19.40 -4.05 -7.13
N LEU A 253 -18.15 -4.48 -7.29
CA LEU A 253 -17.22 -4.65 -6.18
C LEU A 253 -16.60 -3.29 -5.83
N VAL A 254 -16.65 -2.94 -4.55
CA VAL A 254 -15.91 -1.84 -3.93
C VAL A 254 -15.08 -2.44 -2.81
N ASP A 255 -13.78 -2.11 -2.73
CA ASP A 255 -12.99 -2.37 -1.54
C ASP A 255 -12.98 -1.13 -0.64
N GLY A 256 -13.90 -1.08 0.32
CA GLY A 256 -14.04 -0.01 1.32
C GLY A 256 -13.41 -0.39 2.67
N SER A 257 -12.34 -1.19 2.62
CA SER A 257 -11.54 -1.58 3.79
C SER A 257 -10.66 -0.43 4.29
N ALA A 258 -10.19 -0.51 5.54
CA ALA A 258 -9.23 0.45 6.07
C ALA A 258 -7.78 0.12 5.66
N THR A 259 -7.40 -1.16 5.59
CA THR A 259 -6.09 -1.58 5.02
C THR A 259 -6.10 -2.87 4.22
N SER A 260 -7.21 -3.61 4.21
CA SER A 260 -7.27 -4.89 3.51
C SER A 260 -7.35 -4.74 1.99
N PHE A 261 -6.76 -5.72 1.32
CA PHE A 261 -6.86 -5.97 -0.11
C PHE A 261 -7.56 -7.33 -0.28
N PHE A 262 -8.31 -7.53 -1.37
CA PHE A 262 -9.01 -8.81 -1.61
C PHE A 262 -8.66 -9.50 -2.93
N TYR A 263 -8.40 -10.80 -2.83
CA TYR A 263 -8.53 -11.73 -3.95
C TYR A 263 -10.00 -12.13 -4.13
N GLY A 264 -10.67 -11.53 -5.11
CA GLY A 264 -11.97 -11.98 -5.60
C GLY A 264 -11.83 -13.19 -6.54
N GLU A 265 -12.65 -14.21 -6.37
CA GLU A 265 -12.71 -15.37 -7.28
C GLU A 265 -14.09 -16.05 -7.26
N PHE A 266 -14.57 -16.47 -8.44
CA PHE A 266 -15.83 -17.18 -8.61
C PHE A 266 -15.61 -18.70 -8.79
N ALA A 267 -16.36 -19.51 -8.03
CA ALA A 267 -16.18 -20.95 -7.90
C ALA A 267 -16.18 -21.75 -9.22
N ARG A 268 -16.82 -21.27 -10.28
CA ARG A 268 -16.95 -22.00 -11.55
C ARG A 268 -15.98 -21.59 -12.66
N GLY A 269 -15.11 -20.60 -12.44
CA GLY A 269 -14.15 -20.11 -13.43
C GLY A 269 -14.39 -18.65 -13.83
N PRO A 270 -13.75 -18.16 -14.91
CA PRO A 270 -13.39 -16.76 -15.03
C PRO A 270 -14.59 -15.84 -15.09
N MET A 271 -14.63 -14.92 -14.13
CA MET A 271 -15.41 -13.70 -14.20
C MET A 271 -14.91 -12.81 -15.33
N THR A 272 -15.76 -11.91 -15.81
CA THR A 272 -15.39 -10.94 -16.86
C THR A 272 -15.47 -9.52 -16.29
N ILE A 273 -14.33 -8.85 -16.17
CA ILE A 273 -14.25 -7.45 -15.73
C ILE A 273 -14.76 -6.56 -16.88
N ILE A 274 -15.67 -5.63 -16.58
CA ILE A 274 -16.32 -4.73 -17.56
C ILE A 274 -16.22 -3.23 -17.21
N GLU A 275 -15.93 -2.90 -15.94
CA GLU A 275 -15.55 -1.57 -15.47
C GLU A 275 -14.42 -1.69 -14.43
N ALA A 276 -13.60 -0.67 -14.31
CA ALA A 276 -12.63 -0.49 -13.23
C ALA A 276 -12.66 0.99 -12.81
N ASP A 277 -12.79 1.29 -11.51
CA ASP A 277 -12.98 2.65 -10.97
C ASP A 277 -14.15 3.39 -11.65
N GLY A 278 -15.27 2.68 -11.84
CA GLY A 278 -16.43 3.14 -12.61
C GLY A 278 -16.22 3.37 -14.11
N GLN A 279 -15.00 3.24 -14.62
CA GLN A 279 -14.68 3.50 -16.03
C GLN A 279 -14.83 2.24 -16.90
N PRO A 280 -15.58 2.30 -18.04
CA PRO A 280 -15.72 1.18 -18.96
C PRO A 280 -14.40 0.68 -19.57
N VAL A 281 -14.15 -0.61 -19.40
CA VAL A 281 -13.01 -1.31 -20.01
C VAL A 281 -13.46 -2.34 -21.04
N VAL A 282 -12.58 -2.68 -21.98
CA VAL A 282 -12.78 -3.81 -22.90
C VAL A 282 -12.94 -5.08 -22.07
N PRO A 283 -14.04 -5.84 -22.22
CA PRO A 283 -14.32 -6.99 -21.37
C PRO A 283 -13.18 -8.00 -21.32
N VAL A 284 -12.66 -8.26 -20.11
CA VAL A 284 -11.48 -9.12 -19.90
C VAL A 284 -11.79 -10.24 -18.90
N LYS A 285 -11.45 -11.47 -19.28
CA LYS A 285 -11.61 -12.65 -18.43
C LYS A 285 -10.49 -12.74 -17.40
N HIS A 286 -10.87 -13.00 -16.15
CA HIS A 286 -9.93 -13.21 -15.05
C HIS A 286 -10.47 -14.30 -14.12
N ASP A 287 -9.62 -15.24 -13.71
CA ASP A 287 -10.03 -16.29 -12.75
C ASP A 287 -10.06 -15.72 -11.33
N ARG A 288 -8.95 -15.12 -10.90
CA ARG A 288 -8.77 -14.48 -9.58
C ARG A 288 -8.30 -13.04 -9.77
N LEU A 289 -9.00 -12.07 -9.18
CA LEU A 289 -8.75 -10.63 -9.27
C LEU A 289 -8.18 -10.14 -7.94
N LEU A 290 -7.02 -9.48 -7.93
CA LEU A 290 -6.60 -8.69 -6.77
C LEU A 290 -7.23 -7.30 -6.88
N ILE A 291 -8.02 -6.94 -5.88
CA ILE A 291 -8.61 -5.62 -5.67
C ILE A 291 -7.79 -4.96 -4.56
N GLY A 292 -7.29 -3.76 -4.82
CA GLY A 292 -6.70 -2.92 -3.78
C GLY A 292 -7.73 -2.05 -3.08
N THR A 293 -7.40 -1.63 -1.86
CA THR A 293 -8.22 -0.70 -1.08
C THR A 293 -8.59 0.53 -1.92
N ALA A 294 -9.86 0.92 -1.86
CA ALA A 294 -10.47 2.00 -2.63
C ALA A 294 -10.49 1.85 -4.16
N GLU A 295 -10.18 0.67 -4.72
CA GLU A 295 -10.49 0.35 -6.11
C GLU A 295 -11.93 -0.16 -6.26
N THR A 296 -12.55 0.08 -7.43
CA THR A 296 -13.84 -0.54 -7.78
C THR A 296 -13.71 -1.38 -9.04
N TYR A 297 -14.45 -2.49 -9.11
CA TYR A 297 -14.48 -3.37 -10.28
C TYR A 297 -15.86 -3.95 -10.48
N ASP A 298 -16.38 -3.82 -11.70
CA ASP A 298 -17.62 -4.49 -12.06
C ASP A 298 -17.30 -5.75 -12.84
N VAL A 299 -17.75 -6.88 -12.29
CA VAL A 299 -17.46 -8.21 -12.83
C VAL A 299 -18.75 -8.96 -13.15
N LEU A 300 -18.77 -9.59 -14.32
CA LEU A 300 -19.85 -10.48 -14.73
C LEU A 300 -19.51 -11.92 -14.38
N VAL A 301 -20.41 -12.59 -13.65
CA VAL A 301 -20.41 -14.04 -13.42
C VAL A 301 -21.71 -14.64 -13.99
N THR A 302 -21.67 -15.89 -14.42
CA THR A 302 -22.85 -16.58 -14.96
C THR A 302 -23.19 -17.77 -14.09
N VAL A 303 -24.43 -17.83 -13.59
CA VAL A 303 -24.91 -18.94 -12.76
C VAL A 303 -24.89 -20.22 -13.60
N PRO A 304 -24.22 -21.30 -13.16
CA PRO A 304 -24.15 -22.53 -13.92
C PRO A 304 -25.53 -23.18 -14.15
N ARG A 305 -25.78 -23.64 -15.38
CA ARG A 305 -27.04 -24.27 -15.79
C ARG A 305 -27.42 -25.55 -15.02
N GLY A 306 -26.50 -26.10 -14.22
CA GLY A 306 -26.76 -27.26 -13.37
C GLY A 306 -27.51 -26.94 -12.07
N GLY A 307 -27.73 -25.66 -11.74
CA GLY A 307 -28.26 -25.25 -10.43
C GLY A 307 -27.18 -25.17 -9.35
N GLY A 308 -27.59 -25.16 -8.08
CA GLY A 308 -26.70 -24.97 -6.92
C GLY A 308 -26.48 -23.51 -6.52
N ALA A 309 -25.75 -23.32 -5.42
CA ALA A 309 -25.25 -22.04 -4.95
C ALA A 309 -23.74 -21.98 -5.15
N TRP A 310 -23.25 -20.94 -5.82
CA TRP A 310 -21.85 -20.82 -6.24
C TRP A 310 -21.21 -19.63 -5.54
N GLU A 311 -20.10 -19.86 -4.87
CA GLU A 311 -19.41 -18.82 -4.13
C GLU A 311 -18.63 -17.89 -5.06
N PHE A 312 -18.83 -16.59 -4.93
CA PHE A 312 -17.80 -15.59 -5.16
C PHE A 312 -17.15 -15.29 -3.81
N ARG A 313 -15.86 -15.59 -3.65
CA ARG A 313 -15.13 -15.35 -2.40
C ARG A 313 -14.21 -14.14 -2.55
N ALA A 314 -14.27 -13.21 -1.61
CA ALA A 314 -13.30 -12.15 -1.41
C ALA A 314 -12.36 -12.57 -0.28
N THR A 315 -11.18 -13.11 -0.62
CA THR A 315 -10.18 -13.58 0.35
C THR A 315 -9.18 -12.46 0.64
N ALA A 316 -8.92 -12.16 1.91
CA ALA A 316 -7.93 -11.16 2.29
C ALA A 316 -6.56 -11.51 1.69
N HIS A 317 -5.81 -10.49 1.26
CA HIS A 317 -4.58 -10.66 0.50
C HIS A 317 -3.50 -11.43 1.29
N ASP A 318 -3.40 -11.18 2.59
CA ASP A 318 -2.56 -11.92 3.56
C ASP A 318 -3.05 -13.37 3.80
N SER A 319 -4.28 -13.70 3.38
CA SER A 319 -4.97 -14.97 3.58
C SER A 319 -5.28 -15.31 5.04
N SER A 320 -5.53 -14.29 5.87
CA SER A 320 -6.03 -14.45 7.25
C SER A 320 -7.53 -14.77 7.32
N GLY A 321 -8.33 -14.30 6.36
CA GLY A 321 -9.77 -14.58 6.29
C GLY A 321 -10.41 -14.26 4.93
N HIS A 322 -11.74 -14.27 4.87
CA HIS A 322 -12.52 -13.96 3.67
C HIS A 322 -13.97 -13.56 4.00
N ALA A 323 -14.64 -12.95 3.02
CA ALA A 323 -16.09 -12.84 2.94
C ALA A 323 -16.61 -13.63 1.73
N SER A 324 -17.85 -14.14 1.82
CA SER A 324 -18.47 -14.99 0.78
C SER A 324 -19.78 -14.40 0.27
N ILE A 325 -19.89 -14.26 -1.05
CA ILE A 325 -21.11 -13.91 -1.76
C ILE A 325 -21.60 -15.18 -2.47
N TRP A 326 -22.65 -15.81 -1.94
CA TRP A 326 -23.24 -17.01 -2.52
C TRP A 326 -24.29 -16.66 -3.59
N ILE A 327 -24.18 -17.23 -4.78
CA ILE A 327 -25.00 -16.85 -5.95
C ILE A 327 -25.70 -18.09 -6.52
N GLY A 328 -27.03 -18.06 -6.62
CA GLY A 328 -27.82 -19.16 -7.22
C GLY A 328 -29.05 -19.55 -6.40
N ASP A 329 -29.25 -20.84 -6.19
CA ASP A 329 -30.37 -21.38 -5.39
C ASP A 329 -30.01 -21.45 -3.89
N PRO A 330 -30.71 -20.73 -2.97
CA PRO A 330 -30.43 -20.75 -1.54
C PRO A 330 -30.64 -22.10 -0.86
N HIS A 331 -31.27 -23.06 -1.54
CA HIS A 331 -31.46 -24.44 -1.07
C HIS A 331 -30.68 -25.47 -1.90
N GLY A 332 -29.88 -25.01 -2.88
CA GLY A 332 -29.04 -25.85 -3.72
C GLY A 332 -27.74 -26.30 -3.05
N GLU A 333 -27.02 -27.21 -3.71
CA GLU A 333 -25.68 -27.63 -3.29
C GLU A 333 -24.71 -26.43 -3.31
N ARG A 334 -23.95 -26.22 -2.22
CA ARG A 334 -22.97 -25.14 -2.10
C ARG A 334 -21.64 -25.55 -2.75
N HIS A 335 -21.25 -24.84 -3.80
CA HIS A 335 -19.97 -24.98 -4.50
C HIS A 335 -19.03 -23.83 -4.11
N ALA A 336 -18.06 -24.14 -3.25
CA ALA A 336 -17.11 -23.18 -2.70
C ALA A 336 -16.05 -22.75 -3.73
N ALA A 337 -15.55 -21.52 -3.58
CA ALA A 337 -14.46 -21.00 -4.40
C ALA A 337 -13.12 -21.66 -4.04
N PRO A 338 -12.17 -21.77 -4.99
CA PRO A 338 -10.83 -22.26 -4.72
C PRO A 338 -10.13 -21.52 -3.57
N THR A 339 -9.38 -22.23 -2.75
CA THR A 339 -8.59 -21.61 -1.68
C THR A 339 -7.45 -20.78 -2.28
N VAL A 340 -7.17 -19.62 -1.69
CA VAL A 340 -5.97 -18.85 -2.01
C VAL A 340 -4.78 -19.41 -1.23
N PRO A 341 -3.65 -19.75 -1.88
CA PRO A 341 -2.40 -20.05 -1.18
C PRO A 341 -1.97 -18.88 -0.29
N VAL A 342 -1.34 -19.16 0.84
CA VAL A 342 -0.81 -18.11 1.71
C VAL A 342 0.42 -17.45 1.07
N PRO A 343 0.73 -16.19 1.40
CA PRO A 343 1.93 -15.54 0.91
C PRO A 343 3.22 -16.20 1.43
N ASN A 344 4.24 -16.31 0.59
CA ASN A 344 5.58 -16.72 1.00
C ASN A 344 6.47 -15.52 1.31
N LEU A 345 6.36 -14.99 2.53
CA LEU A 345 7.08 -13.81 3.01
C LEU A 345 8.58 -14.06 3.30
N TYR A 346 9.02 -15.33 3.30
CA TYR A 346 10.42 -15.69 3.47
C TYR A 346 11.28 -15.40 2.23
N TYR A 347 10.67 -15.17 1.06
CA TYR A 347 11.38 -14.98 -0.20
C TYR A 347 12.06 -13.61 -0.28
N SER A 348 13.39 -13.59 -0.50
CA SER A 348 14.15 -12.35 -0.63
C SER A 348 14.20 -11.88 -2.08
N MET A 349 13.71 -10.67 -2.35
CA MET A 349 13.71 -10.11 -3.70
C MET A 349 15.11 -9.63 -4.14
N GLY A 350 15.81 -10.49 -4.88
CA GLY A 350 17.06 -10.16 -5.55
C GLY A 350 18.33 -10.45 -4.76
N LYS A 351 19.48 -10.19 -5.38
CA LYS A 351 20.79 -10.48 -4.78
C LYS A 351 21.30 -9.27 -3.98
N PRO A 352 21.90 -9.48 -2.79
CA PRO A 352 22.63 -8.43 -2.09
C PRO A 352 23.86 -8.05 -2.93
N THR A 353 24.21 -6.77 -2.91
CA THR A 353 25.37 -6.20 -3.60
C THR A 353 26.10 -5.29 -2.62
N LEU A 354 27.43 -5.13 -2.76
CA LEU A 354 28.21 -4.29 -1.83
C LEU A 354 27.64 -2.87 -1.75
N ASP A 355 27.27 -2.28 -2.90
CA ASP A 355 26.59 -0.99 -3.01
C ASP A 355 25.30 -0.89 -2.18
N LYS A 356 24.52 -1.98 -2.04
CA LYS A 356 23.28 -2.00 -1.23
C LYS A 356 23.56 -2.25 0.26
N ILE A 357 24.50 -3.14 0.57
CA ILE A 357 24.86 -3.49 1.96
C ILE A 357 25.46 -2.26 2.65
N PHE A 358 26.51 -1.69 2.02
CA PHE A 358 27.25 -0.53 2.51
C PHE A 358 26.70 0.80 1.97
N ALA A 359 25.43 0.81 1.54
CA ALA A 359 24.72 2.04 1.24
C ALA A 359 24.54 2.86 2.54
N PHE A 360 25.55 3.63 2.92
CA PHE A 360 25.29 4.82 3.73
C PHE A 360 24.27 5.63 2.95
N THR A 361 23.05 5.66 3.46
CA THR A 361 21.87 6.25 2.83
C THR A 361 21.38 7.40 3.71
N PRO A 362 22.11 8.54 3.76
CA PRO A 362 21.55 9.80 4.27
C PRO A 362 20.21 10.17 3.61
N ALA A 363 19.96 9.64 2.43
CA ALA A 363 18.73 9.72 1.66
C ALA A 363 17.53 8.91 2.22
N GLY A 364 17.70 8.05 3.24
CA GLY A 364 16.59 7.27 3.81
C GLY A 364 16.03 6.11 2.95
N THR A 365 16.55 5.91 1.74
CA THR A 365 15.93 5.03 0.73
C THR A 365 16.02 3.53 1.05
N MET A 366 14.93 2.78 0.86
CA MET A 366 14.97 1.32 0.77
C MET A 366 15.53 0.85 -0.58
N GLY A 367 16.85 0.64 -0.65
CA GLY A 367 17.52 -0.07 -1.75
C GLY A 367 17.58 0.63 -3.12
N MET A 368 16.99 1.82 -3.29
CA MET A 368 16.99 2.61 -4.53
C MET A 368 17.56 4.03 -4.32
N PRO A 369 18.85 4.28 -4.63
CA PRO A 369 19.47 5.60 -4.46
C PRO A 369 18.75 6.74 -5.21
N ASP A 370 18.61 7.92 -4.58
CA ASP A 370 17.98 9.11 -5.18
C ASP A 370 18.58 9.47 -6.53
N ARG A 371 19.91 9.48 -6.65
CA ARG A 371 20.60 9.73 -7.93
C ARG A 371 20.12 8.84 -9.08
N LYS A 372 19.61 7.63 -8.83
CA LYS A 372 19.04 6.75 -9.87
C LYS A 372 17.60 7.15 -10.24
N VAL A 373 16.82 7.64 -9.27
CA VAL A 373 15.50 8.24 -9.50
C VAL A 373 15.63 9.56 -10.28
N GLU A 374 16.53 10.45 -9.86
CA GLU A 374 16.77 11.76 -10.50
C GLU A 374 17.13 11.66 -11.98
N ILE A 375 17.96 10.68 -12.36
CA ILE A 375 18.36 10.45 -13.77
C ILE A 375 17.32 9.64 -14.57
N GLY A 376 16.14 9.37 -14.01
CA GLY A 376 15.04 8.69 -14.69
C GLY A 376 15.23 7.19 -14.91
N MET A 377 16.04 6.51 -14.09
CA MET A 377 16.35 5.08 -14.29
C MET A 377 15.13 4.16 -14.20
N PHE A 378 14.05 4.62 -13.57
CA PHE A 378 12.85 3.82 -13.27
C PHE A 378 11.58 4.31 -13.99
N ASP A 379 11.66 5.37 -14.80
CA ASP A 379 10.49 6.08 -15.35
C ASP A 379 9.60 5.25 -16.29
N THR A 380 10.03 4.05 -16.68
CA THR A 380 9.26 3.18 -17.56
C THR A 380 8.09 2.53 -16.78
N PRO A 381 6.83 2.77 -17.17
CA PRO A 381 5.68 2.24 -16.46
C PRO A 381 5.68 0.71 -16.40
N GLY A 382 5.32 0.14 -15.25
CA GLY A 382 5.26 -1.31 -15.06
C GLY A 382 6.63 -1.98 -14.95
N MET A 383 7.72 -1.21 -14.80
CA MET A 383 8.99 -1.78 -14.32
C MET A 383 8.80 -2.35 -12.91
N THR A 384 8.62 -3.67 -12.84
CA THR A 384 8.86 -4.45 -11.64
C THR A 384 10.35 -4.72 -11.54
N MET A 385 10.92 -4.61 -10.34
CA MET A 385 12.36 -4.84 -10.13
C MET A 385 12.70 -6.32 -10.20
N ASN A 386 12.81 -6.86 -11.42
CA ASN A 386 13.29 -8.21 -11.66
C ASN A 386 14.83 -8.23 -11.49
N MET A 387 15.26 -8.26 -10.23
CA MET A 387 16.61 -7.98 -9.71
C MET A 387 17.73 -8.96 -10.14
N GLU A 388 17.53 -9.77 -11.17
CA GLU A 388 18.61 -10.49 -11.87
C GLU A 388 19.17 -9.73 -13.08
N GLY A 389 18.41 -8.76 -13.64
CA GLY A 389 18.79 -8.05 -14.87
C GLY A 389 19.96 -7.07 -14.76
N MET A 390 20.37 -6.68 -13.55
CA MET A 390 21.39 -5.63 -13.35
C MET A 390 22.86 -6.07 -13.53
N ASN A 391 23.11 -7.33 -13.91
CA ASN A 391 24.44 -7.78 -14.38
C ASN A 391 24.59 -7.77 -15.92
N GLY A 392 23.63 -7.21 -16.65
CA GLY A 392 23.53 -7.25 -18.12
C GLY A 392 23.98 -6.02 -18.89
N MET A 393 24.59 -4.99 -18.26
CA MET A 393 25.10 -3.78 -18.95
C MET A 393 26.45 -4.03 -19.67
N GLY A 394 26.51 -5.12 -20.43
CA GLY A 394 27.69 -5.55 -21.20
C GLY A 394 27.38 -5.71 -22.68
N GLY A 395 26.99 -4.62 -23.38
CA GLY A 395 26.85 -4.68 -24.84
C GLY A 395 25.78 -3.84 -25.52
N MET A 396 25.45 -2.63 -25.03
CA MET A 396 24.81 -1.66 -25.93
C MET A 396 25.83 -1.18 -26.96
N LYS A 397 25.84 -1.81 -28.14
CA LYS A 397 26.45 -1.21 -29.33
C LYS A 397 25.68 0.07 -29.66
N MET A 398 26.31 1.21 -29.40
CA MET A 398 25.87 2.51 -29.93
C MET A 398 25.60 2.38 -31.43
N LYS A 399 24.33 2.44 -31.84
CA LYS A 399 23.99 2.57 -33.25
C LYS A 399 24.30 4.00 -33.68
N ASN A 400 25.47 4.19 -34.28
CA ASN A 400 25.77 5.38 -35.06
C ASN A 400 24.70 5.58 -36.13
N THR A 401 23.81 6.54 -35.94
CA THR A 401 22.93 7.08 -36.99
C THR A 401 23.72 8.05 -37.87
N MET A 402 24.63 7.51 -38.68
CA MET A 402 25.27 8.24 -39.77
C MET A 402 24.34 8.32 -40.98
N ASN A 403 23.63 9.44 -41.06
CA ASN A 403 23.39 10.26 -42.27
C ASN A 403 22.94 9.58 -43.59
N THR A 404 21.66 9.77 -43.93
CA THR A 404 21.19 10.31 -45.23
C THR A 404 19.91 11.13 -44.98
N GLY A 405 19.65 12.28 -45.59
CA GLY A 405 20.51 13.17 -46.36
C GLY A 405 19.85 14.56 -46.46
N LEU A 406 20.62 15.63 -46.25
CA LEU A 406 20.17 17.02 -46.39
C LEU A 406 20.60 17.62 -47.73
N ALA A 407 19.72 18.40 -48.34
CA ALA A 407 20.05 19.30 -49.45
C ALA A 407 19.36 20.65 -49.21
N GLY A 408 20.11 21.75 -49.22
CA GLY A 408 19.57 23.11 -49.06
C GLY A 408 20.35 24.00 -48.07
N GLN A 409 21.33 24.70 -48.63
CA GLN A 409 22.23 25.76 -48.13
C GLN A 409 21.74 26.79 -47.05
N PRO A 410 22.68 27.59 -46.47
CA PRO A 410 22.52 28.28 -45.18
C PRO A 410 22.28 29.81 -45.31
N PRO A 411 22.17 30.53 -44.17
CA PRO A 411 22.55 31.94 -44.06
C PRO A 411 23.72 32.22 -43.10
N HIS A 412 24.36 33.37 -43.33
CA HIS A 412 25.45 34.00 -42.53
C HIS A 412 24.91 35.02 -41.52
N GLU A 413 25.75 35.35 -40.51
CA GLU A 413 25.82 36.65 -39.77
C GLU A 413 24.57 37.06 -38.95
N GLU A 414 24.61 37.87 -37.87
CA GLU A 414 25.61 38.84 -37.37
C GLU A 414 25.55 38.97 -35.80
N LYS A 415 26.38 39.83 -35.17
CA LYS A 415 26.45 40.08 -33.69
C LYS A 415 25.70 41.40 -33.32
N PRO A 416 25.37 41.71 -32.03
CA PRO A 416 26.33 42.21 -30.99
C PRO A 416 26.08 41.63 -29.56
N ARG A 417 27.06 41.37 -28.67
CA ARG A 417 28.07 42.21 -27.95
C ARG A 417 27.55 43.17 -26.85
N VAL A 418 27.70 42.74 -25.57
CA VAL A 418 28.19 43.47 -24.36
C VAL A 418 28.76 42.39 -23.39
N GLY A 419 29.79 42.56 -22.54
CA GLY A 419 30.77 43.65 -22.45
C GLY A 419 31.94 43.51 -21.43
N MET A 420 31.79 42.82 -20.28
CA MET A 420 32.83 42.72 -19.21
C MET A 420 32.98 41.28 -18.69
N GLY A 421 34.16 40.72 -18.36
CA GLY A 421 35.49 41.30 -18.14
C GLY A 421 35.89 41.14 -16.67
N MET A 422 36.60 40.08 -16.26
CA MET A 422 38.07 40.06 -16.11
C MET A 422 38.60 38.61 -15.99
N SER A 423 39.89 38.39 -16.26
CA SER A 423 40.57 37.10 -16.07
C SER A 423 42.06 37.28 -15.70
N LEU A 424 42.69 36.16 -15.28
CA LEU A 424 44.14 35.93 -15.03
C LEU A 424 44.71 36.37 -13.65
N PRO A 425 45.84 35.78 -13.18
CA PRO A 425 46.65 34.72 -13.79
C PRO A 425 46.90 33.45 -12.92
N GLN A 426 47.54 32.48 -13.57
CA GLN A 426 48.04 31.18 -13.13
C GLN A 426 49.56 31.25 -12.88
N GLU A 427 50.11 30.53 -11.88
CA GLU A 427 51.52 30.05 -11.73
C GLU A 427 51.64 29.21 -10.41
N THR A 428 52.56 28.27 -10.16
CA THR A 428 53.31 27.25 -10.96
C THR A 428 53.97 26.20 -10.03
N GLY A 429 54.28 25.00 -10.57
CA GLY A 429 55.27 24.03 -10.01
C GLY A 429 54.72 22.83 -9.20
N SER A 430 55.38 21.64 -9.14
CA SER A 430 56.28 20.98 -10.12
C SER A 430 56.41 19.47 -9.85
N SER A 431 56.27 18.64 -10.90
CA SER A 431 56.92 17.33 -11.16
C SER A 431 57.29 16.33 -10.03
N GLY A 432 56.78 15.10 -10.16
CA GLY A 432 57.38 13.85 -9.65
C GLY A 432 56.54 12.64 -10.08
N GLY A 433 57.10 11.52 -10.55
CA GLY A 433 56.27 10.49 -11.21
C GLY A 433 56.77 9.04 -11.17
N MET A 434 55.81 8.14 -11.49
CA MET A 434 55.93 6.71 -11.81
C MET A 434 56.38 5.76 -10.67
N PRO A 435 56.09 4.43 -10.75
CA PRO A 435 55.29 3.68 -11.74
C PRO A 435 54.13 2.85 -11.16
N ALA A 436 53.32 2.25 -12.05
CA ALA A 436 52.31 1.25 -11.70
C ALA A 436 52.90 -0.15 -11.48
N MET A 437 52.21 -1.01 -10.72
CA MET A 437 52.51 -2.44 -10.59
C MET A 437 51.40 -3.32 -11.17
N ASN A 438 51.79 -4.36 -11.88
CA ASN A 438 50.95 -5.44 -12.40
C ASN A 438 51.57 -6.76 -11.93
N HIS A 439 50.77 -7.66 -11.34
CA HIS A 439 51.24 -8.99 -10.95
C HIS A 439 50.27 -10.08 -11.39
N SER A 440 50.60 -10.68 -12.53
CA SER A 440 50.05 -11.95 -12.98
C SER A 440 50.99 -13.12 -12.60
N GLY A 441 50.46 -14.09 -11.85
CA GLY A 441 50.93 -15.47 -11.86
C GLY A 441 51.84 -15.92 -10.70
N MET A 442 51.37 -16.94 -9.98
CA MET A 442 52.17 -18.11 -9.59
C MET A 442 51.26 -19.34 -9.41
N LYS A 443 51.73 -20.51 -9.87
CA LYS A 443 51.15 -21.83 -9.59
C LYS A 443 51.66 -22.35 -8.25
N MET A 444 50.95 -23.30 -7.65
CA MET A 444 51.55 -24.42 -6.90
C MET A 444 50.78 -25.72 -7.22
N GLU A 445 51.48 -26.87 -7.20
CA GLU A 445 50.97 -28.19 -7.59
C GLU A 445 50.93 -29.18 -6.40
N ASP A 446 50.04 -30.18 -6.52
CA ASP A 446 49.86 -31.48 -5.83
C ASP A 446 50.66 -31.91 -4.59
N SER A 447 49.95 -32.60 -3.66
CA SER A 447 50.30 -33.98 -3.25
C SER A 447 49.17 -34.73 -2.49
N THR A 448 48.70 -35.87 -3.04
CA THR A 448 48.35 -37.19 -2.40
C THR A 448 47.64 -37.27 -1.02
N ALA A 449 46.74 -38.22 -0.69
CA ALA A 449 46.03 -39.30 -1.41
C ALA A 449 44.97 -39.95 -0.47
N SER A 450 43.94 -40.63 -1.00
CA SER A 450 43.55 -42.04 -0.71
C SER A 450 42.21 -42.39 -1.38
N ALA A 451 41.91 -43.68 -1.58
CA ALA A 451 40.94 -44.19 -2.57
C ALA A 451 39.79 -45.05 -2.01
N ASN A 452 38.73 -45.20 -2.82
CA ASN A 452 37.92 -46.41 -3.17
C ASN A 452 36.70 -45.91 -3.98
N GLY A 453 36.36 -46.40 -5.18
CA GLY A 453 35.74 -47.72 -5.49
C GLY A 453 34.22 -47.61 -5.33
N ASP A 454 33.31 -47.86 -6.29
CA ASP A 454 33.37 -48.55 -7.60
C ASP A 454 32.25 -48.03 -8.55
N GLY A 455 32.20 -48.51 -9.80
CA GLY A 455 30.91 -48.70 -10.53
C GLY A 455 30.73 -47.98 -11.87
N MET A 456 30.81 -48.74 -12.98
CA MET A 456 30.40 -48.34 -14.34
C MET A 456 28.86 -48.36 -14.48
N ASP A 457 28.20 -47.68 -15.43
CA ASP A 457 28.13 -48.08 -16.85
C ASP A 457 27.41 -47.03 -17.75
N HIS A 458 27.60 -47.12 -19.08
CA HIS A 458 27.00 -46.28 -20.13
C HIS A 458 26.21 -47.12 -21.14
N SER A 459 24.89 -46.90 -21.26
CA SER A 459 24.06 -47.32 -22.42
C SER A 459 22.67 -46.64 -22.35
N ALA A 460 21.96 -46.29 -23.43
CA ALA A 460 22.27 -46.28 -24.86
C ALA A 460 21.48 -45.18 -25.62
N HIS A 461 21.82 -45.00 -26.90
CA HIS A 461 21.17 -44.13 -27.91
C HIS A 461 19.67 -44.47 -28.13
N SER A 462 18.80 -43.64 -28.73
CA SER A 462 18.87 -43.23 -30.16
C SER A 462 17.76 -42.24 -30.58
N ALA A 463 18.06 -41.39 -31.58
CA ALA A 463 17.31 -41.10 -32.84
C ALA A 463 15.77 -40.85 -32.82
N MET A 464 15.15 -40.06 -33.72
CA MET A 464 15.50 -39.18 -34.85
C MET A 464 14.20 -38.44 -35.26
N GLY A 465 14.25 -37.27 -35.93
CA GLY A 465 13.05 -36.72 -36.58
C GLY A 465 13.09 -35.23 -36.94
N HIS A 466 13.52 -34.91 -38.17
CA HIS A 466 13.35 -33.57 -38.76
C HIS A 466 12.03 -33.46 -39.54
N GLY A 467 11.40 -32.28 -39.51
CA GLY A 467 10.35 -31.88 -40.44
C GLY A 467 10.35 -30.36 -40.57
N ASN A 468 10.59 -29.83 -41.78
CA ASN A 468 10.75 -28.40 -42.03
C ASN A 468 9.82 -27.97 -43.18
N SER A 469 9.02 -26.93 -42.97
CA SER A 469 8.29 -26.25 -44.04
C SER A 469 7.95 -24.81 -43.62
N ALA A 470 8.01 -23.88 -44.59
CA ALA A 470 7.85 -22.45 -44.36
C ALA A 470 6.93 -21.84 -45.43
N SER A 471 6.07 -20.89 -45.05
CA SER A 471 5.48 -19.90 -45.95
C SER A 471 4.64 -18.85 -45.21
N GLY A 472 4.65 -17.61 -45.71
CA GLY A 472 3.55 -16.64 -45.54
C GLY A 472 3.62 -15.74 -44.31
N GLY A 473 4.10 -14.51 -44.50
CA GLY A 473 4.10 -13.48 -43.45
C GLY A 473 2.83 -12.62 -43.42
N SER A 474 2.55 -12.05 -42.25
CA SER A 474 1.67 -10.90 -42.04
C SER A 474 2.25 -10.07 -40.90
N HIS A 475 2.41 -8.76 -41.09
CA HIS A 475 2.94 -7.87 -40.05
C HIS A 475 1.86 -7.60 -38.98
N GLY A 476 1.92 -8.34 -37.87
CA GLY A 476 1.22 -8.03 -36.62
C GLY A 476 2.09 -7.18 -35.69
N GLY A 477 1.47 -6.29 -34.91
CA GLY A 477 2.18 -5.40 -33.99
C GLY A 477 2.93 -6.14 -32.87
N MET A 478 3.93 -5.47 -32.28
CA MET A 478 4.66 -6.00 -31.12
C MET A 478 3.73 -6.04 -29.89
N GLU A 479 3.15 -7.21 -29.66
CA GLU A 479 2.46 -7.55 -28.43
C GLU A 479 3.49 -7.60 -27.29
N MET A 480 3.57 -6.52 -26.51
CA MET A 480 4.39 -6.43 -25.29
C MET A 480 3.74 -7.25 -24.17
N ALA A 481 3.73 -8.57 -24.36
CA ALA A 481 3.21 -9.52 -23.38
C ALA A 481 4.13 -9.55 -22.15
N MET A 482 3.77 -8.77 -21.12
CA MET A 482 4.28 -8.92 -19.76
C MET A 482 3.74 -10.22 -19.12
N GLY A 483 4.16 -11.36 -19.67
CA GLY A 483 4.08 -12.67 -19.05
C GLY A 483 5.33 -12.95 -18.21
N PRO A 484 5.31 -13.98 -17.33
CA PRO A 484 6.35 -14.16 -16.32
C PRO A 484 7.71 -14.46 -16.96
N MET A 485 8.67 -13.55 -16.76
CA MET A 485 10.10 -13.82 -16.96
C MET A 485 10.53 -14.89 -15.95
N MET A 486 10.55 -16.14 -16.40
CA MET A 486 10.72 -17.34 -15.59
C MET A 486 12.04 -17.33 -14.80
N GLY A 487 11.95 -17.10 -13.49
CA GLY A 487 12.93 -17.63 -12.56
C GLY A 487 12.96 -19.16 -12.65
N GLY A 488 14.14 -19.76 -12.46
CA GLY A 488 14.29 -21.23 -12.49
C GLY A 488 13.36 -21.93 -11.49
N PRO A 489 12.98 -23.20 -11.74
CA PRO A 489 11.95 -23.87 -10.95
C PRO A 489 12.36 -23.96 -9.48
N ILE A 490 11.58 -23.32 -8.60
CA ILE A 490 11.58 -23.61 -7.17
C ILE A 490 11.06 -25.05 -7.03
N LYS A 491 11.99 -26.02 -6.98
CA LYS A 491 11.71 -27.47 -7.10
C LYS A 491 10.86 -28.07 -5.97
N ARG A 492 10.38 -27.27 -5.02
CA ARG A 492 9.64 -27.70 -3.84
C ARG A 492 8.47 -26.76 -3.58
N THR A 493 7.26 -27.29 -3.64
CA THR A 493 6.08 -26.62 -3.08
C THR A 493 6.30 -26.44 -1.57
N LEU A 494 6.21 -25.19 -1.11
CA LEU A 494 6.31 -24.85 0.31
C LEU A 494 4.91 -24.87 0.93
N PHE A 495 4.84 -25.17 2.23
CA PHE A 495 3.60 -25.21 3.00
C PHE A 495 3.82 -24.54 4.35
N ASP A 496 2.81 -23.82 4.85
CA ASP A 496 2.84 -23.18 6.16
C ASP A 496 2.73 -24.21 7.31
N ARG A 497 2.71 -23.72 8.56
CA ARG A 497 2.60 -24.58 9.75
C ARG A 497 1.28 -25.35 9.83
N ASN A 498 0.27 -24.96 9.06
CA ASN A 498 -1.06 -25.58 8.98
C ASN A 498 -1.24 -26.43 7.70
N GLY A 499 -0.20 -26.59 6.88
CA GLY A 499 -0.25 -27.36 5.64
C GLY A 499 -0.86 -26.62 4.44
N ARG A 500 -1.05 -25.29 4.51
CA ARG A 500 -1.52 -24.47 3.38
C ARG A 500 -0.34 -24.17 2.44
N GLU A 501 -0.55 -24.30 1.13
CA GLU A 501 0.45 -24.00 0.10
C GLU A 501 0.93 -22.54 0.23
N MET A 502 2.25 -22.30 0.19
CA MET A 502 2.85 -20.96 0.25
C MET A 502 3.38 -20.53 -1.11
N VAL A 503 3.10 -19.29 -1.50
CA VAL A 503 3.33 -18.77 -2.84
C VAL A 503 3.77 -17.29 -2.80
N VAL A 504 4.75 -16.91 -3.61
CA VAL A 504 5.16 -15.49 -3.78
C VAL A 504 4.21 -14.79 -4.75
N ASP A 505 3.76 -13.58 -4.40
CA ASP A 505 2.88 -12.76 -5.25
C ASP A 505 3.51 -12.47 -6.61
N GLY A 506 2.69 -12.48 -7.66
CA GLY A 506 3.09 -12.26 -9.06
C GLY A 506 3.95 -13.35 -9.69
N MET A 507 4.63 -14.20 -8.91
CA MET A 507 5.43 -15.32 -9.41
C MET A 507 4.62 -16.59 -9.71
N ASN A 508 3.33 -16.60 -9.39
CA ASN A 508 2.45 -17.76 -9.53
C ASN A 508 1.03 -17.31 -9.89
N PRO A 509 0.35 -17.96 -10.85
CA PRO A 509 -1.00 -17.57 -11.27
C PRO A 509 -2.07 -17.66 -10.16
N LYS A 510 -1.82 -18.40 -9.06
CA LYS A 510 -2.69 -18.45 -7.89
C LYS A 510 -2.59 -17.18 -7.02
N ARG A 511 -1.53 -16.37 -7.12
CA ARG A 511 -1.42 -15.09 -6.41
C ARG A 511 -1.06 -14.00 -7.41
N PRO A 512 -2.01 -13.63 -8.31
CA PRO A 512 -1.75 -12.69 -9.37
C PRO A 512 -1.57 -11.26 -8.82
N LEU A 513 -0.83 -10.44 -9.55
CA LEU A 513 -0.78 -8.99 -9.36
C LEU A 513 -2.12 -8.36 -9.82
N PRO A 514 -2.37 -7.07 -9.51
CA PRO A 514 -3.55 -6.35 -10.00
C PRO A 514 -3.70 -6.45 -11.53
N PRO A 515 -4.93 -6.38 -12.07
CA PRO A 515 -5.22 -6.74 -13.46
C PRO A 515 -4.68 -5.75 -14.50
N TYR A 516 -3.99 -4.69 -14.07
CA TYR A 516 -3.63 -3.51 -14.85
C TYR A 516 -3.06 -3.79 -16.24
N PRO A 517 -2.12 -4.74 -16.46
CA PRO A 517 -1.58 -4.99 -17.80
C PRO A 517 -2.64 -5.43 -18.83
N LYS A 518 -3.77 -5.99 -18.37
CA LYS A 518 -4.87 -6.47 -19.20
C LYS A 518 -6.01 -5.46 -19.37
N LEU A 519 -6.10 -4.46 -18.49
CA LEU A 519 -7.16 -3.45 -18.56
C LEU A 519 -6.93 -2.50 -19.73
N ARG A 520 -7.98 -2.20 -20.50
CA ARG A 520 -7.90 -1.33 -21.67
C ARG A 520 -9.19 -0.52 -21.81
N ALA A 521 -9.12 0.80 -21.94
CA ALA A 521 -10.29 1.65 -22.14
C ALA A 521 -11.07 1.29 -23.42
N LEU A 522 -12.37 1.60 -23.47
CA LEU A 522 -13.22 1.41 -24.67
C LEU A 522 -12.94 2.39 -25.82
N HIS A 523 -12.34 3.55 -25.53
CA HIS A 523 -11.96 4.57 -26.50
C HIS A 523 -10.50 5.01 -26.29
N SER A 524 -9.98 5.88 -27.16
CA SER A 524 -8.72 6.58 -26.83
C SER A 524 -8.98 7.47 -25.61
N THR A 525 -8.05 7.44 -24.67
CA THR A 525 -8.02 8.28 -23.47
C THR A 525 -6.79 9.18 -23.49
N ALA A 526 -6.06 9.26 -24.61
CA ALA A 526 -4.83 10.05 -24.70
C ALA A 526 -5.11 11.56 -24.73
N PRO A 527 -4.29 12.39 -24.05
CA PRO A 527 -4.30 13.83 -24.25
C PRO A 527 -3.89 14.18 -25.69
N ASP A 528 -4.16 15.42 -26.11
CA ASP A 528 -3.67 15.93 -27.40
C ASP A 528 -2.14 15.75 -27.53
N PRO A 529 -1.62 15.02 -28.53
CA PRO A 529 -0.19 14.80 -28.72
C PRO A 529 0.66 16.07 -28.87
N GLY A 530 0.04 17.23 -29.15
CA GLY A 530 0.72 18.53 -29.20
C GLY A 530 0.94 19.19 -27.83
N ARG A 531 0.32 18.70 -26.74
CA ARG A 531 0.45 19.29 -25.41
C ARG A 531 1.72 18.78 -24.70
N PRO A 532 2.52 19.67 -24.07
CA PRO A 532 3.65 19.25 -23.27
C PRO A 532 3.17 18.53 -22.00
N VAL A 533 3.87 17.46 -21.63
CA VAL A 533 3.64 16.71 -20.38
C VAL A 533 4.67 17.14 -19.35
N ARG A 534 4.23 17.57 -18.16
CA ARG A 534 5.10 17.84 -17.01
C ARG A 534 5.20 16.59 -16.14
N GLU A 535 6.43 16.06 -16.01
CA GLU A 535 6.69 14.89 -15.18
C GLU A 535 7.09 15.28 -13.76
N ILE A 536 6.47 14.63 -12.78
CA ILE A 536 6.74 14.81 -11.35
C ILE A 536 7.05 13.42 -10.77
N ARG A 537 8.23 13.25 -10.18
CA ARG A 537 8.66 11.98 -9.58
C ARG A 537 8.29 11.98 -8.10
N LEU A 538 7.60 10.92 -7.67
CA LEU A 538 7.06 10.75 -6.32
C LEU A 538 7.51 9.39 -5.80
N THR A 539 8.44 9.37 -4.85
CA THR A 539 8.89 8.12 -4.22
C THR A 539 8.00 7.79 -3.04
N LEU A 540 7.48 6.56 -2.99
CA LEU A 540 6.81 6.04 -1.80
C LEU A 540 7.89 5.48 -0.88
N ASP A 541 8.06 6.10 0.27
CA ASP A 541 9.06 5.78 1.28
C ASP A 541 8.37 5.66 2.66
N GLY A 542 9.08 5.14 3.65
CA GLY A 542 8.54 4.99 5.00
C GLY A 542 9.57 4.57 6.03
N ASP A 543 9.27 4.90 7.28
CA ASP A 543 9.90 4.40 8.49
C ASP A 543 8.93 3.40 9.14
N MET A 544 9.16 2.11 8.90
CA MET A 544 8.26 1.05 9.33
C MET A 544 8.38 0.77 10.84
N ASP A 545 9.51 1.12 11.47
CA ASP A 545 9.75 0.88 12.90
C ASP A 545 8.97 1.91 13.74
N ARG A 546 8.93 3.17 13.30
CA ARG A 546 8.12 4.25 13.91
C ARG A 546 6.72 4.41 13.30
N TYR A 547 6.41 3.61 12.28
CA TYR A 547 5.19 3.66 11.47
C TYR A 547 4.84 5.08 10.96
N VAL A 548 5.78 5.68 10.23
CA VAL A 548 5.63 7.00 9.58
C VAL A 548 5.85 6.86 8.08
N TRP A 549 4.96 7.44 7.28
CA TRP A 549 4.91 7.20 5.84
C TRP A 549 5.09 8.47 5.01
N TYR A 550 5.74 8.35 3.86
CA TYR A 550 6.31 9.49 3.13
C TYR A 550 6.03 9.45 1.63
N LEU A 551 5.85 10.65 1.07
CA LEU A 551 6.10 10.93 -0.34
C LEU A 551 7.41 11.75 -0.43
N ASN A 552 8.36 11.34 -1.28
CA ASN A 552 9.66 12.01 -1.42
C ASN A 552 10.41 12.21 -0.08
N ASN A 553 10.40 11.18 0.80
CA ASN A 553 10.98 11.20 2.15
C ASN A 553 10.45 12.34 3.06
N LYS A 554 9.24 12.84 2.81
CA LYS A 554 8.56 13.86 3.63
C LYS A 554 7.09 13.52 3.86
N ALA A 555 6.62 13.73 5.09
CA ALA A 555 5.19 13.60 5.41
C ALA A 555 4.41 14.87 5.04
N LEU A 556 3.08 14.78 4.98
CA LEU A 556 2.17 15.89 4.64
C LEU A 556 2.48 17.22 5.36
N HIS A 557 2.81 17.20 6.66
CA HIS A 557 3.18 18.39 7.44
C HIS A 557 4.51 19.06 7.01
N GLU A 558 5.40 18.37 6.31
CA GLU A 558 6.74 18.89 5.95
C GLU A 558 6.84 19.44 4.53
N ASP A 559 5.90 19.02 3.68
CA ASP A 559 5.80 19.30 2.26
C ASP A 559 4.38 18.85 1.91
N ASP A 560 3.57 19.85 1.63
CA ASP A 560 2.13 19.79 1.59
C ASP A 560 1.62 19.74 0.16
N GLN A 561 2.25 20.49 -0.74
CA GLN A 561 1.68 20.86 -2.04
C GLN A 561 2.44 20.31 -3.26
N ILE A 562 1.68 19.82 -4.23
CA ILE A 562 2.10 19.59 -5.62
C ILE A 562 1.41 20.65 -6.48
N GLN A 563 2.10 21.77 -6.70
CA GLN A 563 1.61 22.92 -7.48
C GLN A 563 1.43 22.56 -8.97
N ILE A 564 0.23 22.78 -9.51
CA ILE A 564 -0.17 22.52 -10.90
C ILE A 564 -0.94 23.68 -11.56
N LYS A 565 -0.99 23.65 -12.90
CA LYS A 565 -1.61 24.68 -13.75
C LYS A 565 -2.79 24.13 -14.51
N GLU A 566 -3.89 24.89 -14.51
CA GLU A 566 -5.04 24.60 -15.37
C GLU A 566 -4.61 24.41 -16.84
N GLY A 567 -5.10 23.35 -17.46
CA GLY A 567 -4.86 23.03 -18.86
C GLY A 567 -3.52 22.33 -19.16
N GLU A 568 -2.63 22.12 -18.19
CA GLU A 568 -1.43 21.30 -18.42
C GLU A 568 -1.75 19.79 -18.41
N VAL A 569 -0.82 18.98 -18.91
CA VAL A 569 -0.87 17.52 -18.76
C VAL A 569 0.19 17.12 -17.74
N VAL A 570 -0.23 16.54 -16.62
CA VAL A 570 0.65 16.16 -15.50
C VAL A 570 0.86 14.66 -15.52
N ARG A 571 2.11 14.23 -15.30
CA ARG A 571 2.48 12.82 -15.17
C ARG A 571 3.17 12.57 -13.83
N PHE A 572 2.50 11.86 -12.93
CA PHE A 572 3.11 11.37 -11.70
C PHE A 572 3.81 10.04 -11.97
N ILE A 573 5.12 10.00 -11.71
CA ILE A 573 5.95 8.80 -11.78
C ILE A 573 6.11 8.28 -10.35
N MET A 574 5.26 7.31 -9.99
CA MET A 574 5.16 6.75 -8.65
C MET A 574 6.15 5.61 -8.48
N ILE A 575 7.19 5.82 -7.67
CA ILE A 575 8.30 4.87 -7.48
C ILE A 575 8.21 4.30 -6.07
N ASN A 576 7.70 3.09 -5.92
CA ASN A 576 7.59 2.46 -4.62
C ASN A 576 8.91 1.81 -4.22
N ARG A 577 9.54 2.36 -3.17
CA ARG A 577 10.77 1.84 -2.56
C ARG A 577 10.50 0.88 -1.41
N THR A 578 9.25 0.80 -0.96
CA THR A 578 8.84 -0.04 0.16
C THR A 578 8.55 -1.48 -0.28
N MET A 579 8.43 -2.36 0.71
CA MET A 579 8.00 -3.75 0.53
C MET A 579 6.48 -3.94 0.52
N MET A 580 5.71 -2.86 0.65
CA MET A 580 4.24 -2.88 0.75
C MET A 580 3.55 -2.41 -0.52
N TYR A 581 2.29 -2.79 -0.67
CA TYR A 581 1.41 -2.29 -1.71
C TYR A 581 0.79 -0.96 -1.24
N HIS A 582 0.79 0.07 -2.08
CA HIS A 582 0.18 1.37 -1.77
C HIS A 582 -0.88 1.73 -2.82
N PRO A 583 -2.18 1.67 -2.52
CA PRO A 583 -3.24 2.13 -3.41
C PRO A 583 -3.27 3.65 -3.39
N MET A 584 -2.70 4.30 -4.41
CA MET A 584 -2.64 5.76 -4.47
C MET A 584 -3.91 6.32 -5.13
N HIS A 585 -4.59 7.22 -4.44
CA HIS A 585 -5.82 7.89 -4.88
C HIS A 585 -5.57 9.38 -5.15
N LEU A 586 -6.14 9.90 -6.24
CA LEU A 586 -6.18 11.32 -6.57
C LEU A 586 -7.65 11.79 -6.61
N HIS A 587 -7.97 12.79 -5.79
CA HIS A 587 -9.29 13.39 -5.74
C HIS A 587 -9.57 14.26 -6.98
N GLY A 588 -10.87 14.44 -7.29
CA GLY A 588 -11.33 15.32 -8.36
C GLY A 588 -10.92 14.95 -9.79
N HIS A 589 -10.16 13.89 -10.02
CA HIS A 589 -9.62 13.53 -11.34
C HIS A 589 -9.72 12.04 -11.62
N PHE A 590 -9.87 11.70 -12.90
CA PHE A 590 -9.43 10.40 -13.42
C PHE A 590 -8.07 10.56 -14.08
N PHE A 591 -7.13 9.68 -13.74
CA PHE A 591 -5.85 9.56 -14.42
C PHE A 591 -5.81 8.35 -15.35
N ARG A 592 -5.08 8.47 -16.45
CA ARG A 592 -4.66 7.35 -17.28
C ARG A 592 -3.61 6.56 -16.51
N LEU A 593 -3.91 5.30 -16.21
CA LEU A 593 -2.93 4.37 -15.68
C LEU A 593 -2.07 3.85 -16.83
N ILE A 594 -0.88 4.39 -17.04
CA ILE A 594 -0.03 4.02 -18.18
C ILE A 594 0.48 2.59 -17.98
N ASN A 595 -0.09 1.65 -18.72
CA ASN A 595 0.01 0.21 -18.48
C ASN A 595 0.46 -0.60 -19.71
N GLY A 596 1.06 0.08 -20.70
CA GLY A 596 1.49 -0.53 -21.96
C GLY A 596 0.40 -0.62 -23.04
N GLN A 597 -0.84 -0.20 -22.78
CA GLN A 597 -1.92 -0.16 -23.78
C GLN A 597 -1.93 1.12 -24.65
N GLY A 598 -0.90 1.97 -24.51
CA GLY A 598 -0.74 3.21 -25.27
C GLY A 598 -1.92 4.18 -25.07
N ASP A 599 -2.47 4.68 -26.17
CA ASP A 599 -3.64 5.58 -26.20
C ASP A 599 -4.87 4.98 -25.51
N ARG A 600 -4.91 3.65 -25.35
CA ARG A 600 -6.03 2.89 -24.77
C ARG A 600 -5.82 2.52 -23.30
N SER A 601 -4.85 3.13 -22.62
CA SER A 601 -4.65 2.98 -21.17
C SER A 601 -5.95 3.31 -20.40
N PRO A 602 -6.36 2.53 -19.39
CA PRO A 602 -7.60 2.76 -18.66
C PRO A 602 -7.53 4.06 -17.86
N LEU A 603 -8.67 4.73 -17.75
CA LEU A 603 -8.87 5.77 -16.74
C LEU A 603 -9.18 5.11 -15.40
N LYS A 604 -8.56 5.59 -14.32
CA LYS A 604 -8.75 5.15 -12.93
C LYS A 604 -8.65 6.37 -11.99
N HIS A 605 -9.14 6.23 -10.77
CA HIS A 605 -8.98 7.23 -9.70
C HIS A 605 -8.11 6.69 -8.54
N THR A 606 -7.99 5.37 -8.40
CA THR A 606 -7.16 4.70 -7.38
C THR A 606 -6.31 3.64 -8.06
N ALA A 607 -4.99 3.60 -7.83
CA ALA A 607 -4.18 2.51 -8.38
C ALA A 607 -3.02 2.10 -7.47
N THR A 608 -2.86 0.79 -7.33
CA THR A 608 -1.84 0.16 -6.48
C THR A 608 -0.45 0.27 -7.10
N VAL A 609 0.45 0.97 -6.40
CA VAL A 609 1.88 0.96 -6.70
C VAL A 609 2.49 -0.22 -5.94
N MET A 610 2.84 -1.28 -6.68
CA MET A 610 3.32 -2.55 -6.13
C MET A 610 4.70 -2.42 -5.45
N PRO A 611 5.05 -3.30 -4.51
CA PRO A 611 6.38 -3.34 -3.88
C PRO A 611 7.52 -3.30 -4.90
N MET A 612 8.51 -2.45 -4.67
CA MET A 612 9.70 -2.33 -5.53
C MET A 612 9.37 -2.18 -7.03
N ALA A 613 8.35 -1.40 -7.37
CA ALA A 613 7.90 -1.18 -8.75
C ALA A 613 7.60 0.30 -9.04
N THR A 614 7.53 0.64 -10.33
CA THR A 614 7.10 1.97 -10.80
C THR A 614 5.78 1.91 -11.55
N THR A 615 4.85 2.79 -11.15
CA THR A 615 3.55 2.99 -11.79
C THR A 615 3.45 4.45 -12.23
N VAL A 616 2.79 4.72 -13.35
CA VAL A 616 2.72 6.08 -13.92
C VAL A 616 1.27 6.49 -14.12
N PHE A 617 0.90 7.62 -13.53
CA PHE A 617 -0.41 8.25 -13.67
C PHE A 617 -0.27 9.48 -14.58
N GLU A 618 -1.14 9.63 -15.56
CA GLU A 618 -1.15 10.77 -16.48
C GLU A 618 -2.56 11.37 -16.55
N PHE A 619 -2.72 12.64 -16.16
CA PHE A 619 -4.00 13.32 -16.14
C PHE A 619 -3.89 14.72 -16.75
N GLU A 620 -5.02 15.25 -17.19
CA GLU A 620 -5.13 16.65 -17.56
C GLU A 620 -5.56 17.45 -16.33
N ALA A 621 -4.94 18.60 -16.10
CA ALA A 621 -5.32 19.51 -15.02
C ALA A 621 -6.54 20.34 -15.44
N ASN A 622 -7.71 19.71 -15.52
CA ASN A 622 -8.96 20.29 -16.05
C ASN A 622 -10.10 20.42 -15.03
N GLU A 623 -9.87 20.07 -13.77
CA GLU A 623 -10.84 20.14 -12.68
C GLU A 623 -10.28 21.12 -11.63
N VAL A 624 -10.51 22.42 -11.84
CA VAL A 624 -9.87 23.50 -11.06
C VAL A 624 -10.32 23.48 -9.60
N GLY A 625 -9.36 23.31 -8.69
CA GLY A 625 -9.57 23.18 -7.26
C GLY A 625 -8.36 22.57 -6.57
N ASP A 626 -8.32 22.61 -5.24
CA ASP A 626 -7.30 21.87 -4.50
C ASP A 626 -7.82 20.48 -4.15
N TRP A 627 -7.00 19.47 -4.44
CA TRP A 627 -7.40 18.06 -4.38
C TRP A 627 -6.45 17.24 -3.55
N PHE A 628 -6.98 16.37 -2.70
CA PHE A 628 -6.14 15.49 -1.92
C PHE A 628 -5.55 14.35 -2.78
N PHE A 629 -4.31 13.99 -2.51
CA PHE A 629 -3.60 12.90 -3.16
C PHE A 629 -2.87 12.06 -2.10
N HIS A 630 -3.30 10.82 -1.90
CA HIS A 630 -2.83 10.02 -0.76
C HIS A 630 -2.80 8.52 -1.03
N CYS A 631 -2.09 7.80 -0.16
CA CYS A 631 -2.25 6.36 -0.05
C CYS A 631 -3.58 6.06 0.65
N HIS A 632 -4.41 5.22 0.07
CA HIS A 632 -5.72 4.79 0.60
C HIS A 632 -5.59 3.54 1.49
N LEU A 633 -4.45 3.40 2.15
CA LEU A 633 -4.35 2.63 3.40
C LEU A 633 -4.56 3.65 4.52
N LEU A 634 -5.67 3.55 5.26
CA LEU A 634 -6.14 4.56 6.21
C LEU A 634 -5.04 5.00 7.21
N TYR A 635 -4.30 4.04 7.74
CA TYR A 635 -3.20 4.30 8.68
C TYR A 635 -1.96 4.91 8.00
N HIS A 636 -1.70 4.63 6.71
CA HIS A 636 -0.61 5.28 5.96
C HIS A 636 -0.92 6.74 5.66
N MET A 637 -2.17 7.03 5.27
CA MET A 637 -2.66 8.40 5.10
C MET A 637 -2.50 9.17 6.41
N LYS A 638 -3.05 8.64 7.51
CA LYS A 638 -3.04 9.29 8.82
C LYS A 638 -1.64 9.42 9.44
N ALA A 639 -0.68 8.60 9.01
CA ALA A 639 0.73 8.70 9.40
C ALA A 639 1.63 9.40 8.36
N GLY A 640 1.06 10.06 7.35
CA GLY A 640 1.72 11.10 6.56
C GLY A 640 1.85 10.91 5.05
N MET A 641 1.42 9.78 4.47
CA MET A 641 1.55 9.52 3.01
C MET A 641 0.45 10.22 2.18
N ALA A 642 0.48 11.55 2.20
CA ALA A 642 -0.44 12.41 1.46
C ALA A 642 0.20 13.72 1.00
N ARG A 643 -0.48 14.38 0.04
CA ARG A 643 -0.24 15.73 -0.48
C ARG A 643 -1.57 16.37 -0.89
N VAL A 644 -1.57 17.69 -1.00
CA VAL A 644 -2.54 18.47 -1.76
C VAL A 644 -1.97 18.70 -3.16
N VAL A 645 -2.77 18.44 -4.20
CA VAL A 645 -2.51 18.90 -5.56
C VAL A 645 -3.21 20.25 -5.69
N GLU A 646 -2.41 21.32 -5.69
CA GLU A 646 -2.88 22.72 -5.60
C GLU A 646 -2.85 23.38 -6.98
N TYR A 647 -3.91 24.11 -7.33
CA TYR A 647 -3.97 24.86 -8.60
C TYR A 647 -3.54 26.31 -8.39
N GLU A 648 -2.54 26.80 -9.14
CA GLU A 648 -1.95 28.15 -9.00
C GLU A 648 -2.97 29.33 -9.05
N ASN A 649 -4.17 29.12 -9.60
CA ASN A 649 -5.22 30.14 -9.74
C ASN A 649 -6.50 29.81 -8.92
N PHE A 650 -6.45 28.82 -8.04
CA PHE A 650 -7.55 28.51 -7.12
C PHE A 650 -7.35 29.23 -5.78
N THR A 651 -8.45 29.40 -5.05
CA THR A 651 -8.43 29.83 -3.65
C THR A 651 -9.66 29.19 -3.00
N PRO A 652 -9.51 28.48 -1.87
CA PRO A 652 -10.65 27.98 -1.10
C PRO A 652 -11.62 29.10 -0.70
N ASP A 653 -12.82 28.72 -0.27
CA ASP A 653 -13.72 29.70 0.35
C ASP A 653 -13.14 30.19 1.69
N PRO A 654 -13.50 31.40 2.16
CA PRO A 654 -12.90 31.99 3.36
C PRO A 654 -13.09 31.19 4.65
N ASP A 655 -14.13 30.36 4.76
CA ASP A 655 -14.39 29.55 5.95
C ASP A 655 -13.48 28.31 5.96
N THR A 656 -13.25 27.69 4.79
CA THR A 656 -12.23 26.64 4.61
C THR A 656 -10.81 27.18 4.79
N GLU A 657 -10.48 28.32 4.18
CA GLU A 657 -9.14 28.93 4.25
C GLU A 657 -8.73 29.23 5.69
N ALA A 658 -9.68 29.63 6.54
CA ALA A 658 -9.44 29.93 7.95
C ALA A 658 -9.05 28.70 8.81
N VAL A 659 -9.26 27.47 8.32
CA VAL A 659 -8.95 26.21 9.01
C VAL A 659 -7.97 25.32 8.24
N ARG A 660 -7.44 25.78 7.09
CA ARG A 660 -6.58 24.97 6.20
C ARG A 660 -5.31 24.47 6.90
N ASP A 661 -4.74 25.25 7.81
CA ASP A 661 -3.54 24.89 8.58
C ASP A 661 -3.73 23.60 9.43
N GLU A 662 -4.96 23.30 9.88
CA GLU A 662 -5.29 22.09 10.67
C GLU A 662 -5.09 20.78 9.85
N LEU A 663 -5.01 20.86 8.51
CA LEU A 663 -4.66 19.72 7.66
C LEU A 663 -3.30 19.10 8.02
N PHE A 664 -2.39 19.94 8.52
CA PHE A 664 -1.01 19.58 8.79
C PHE A 664 -0.78 19.12 10.23
N ASP A 665 -1.79 19.18 11.10
CA ASP A 665 -1.64 18.84 12.51
C ASP A 665 -1.14 17.41 12.73
N VAL A 666 -0.09 17.30 13.56
CA VAL A 666 0.59 16.04 13.85
C VAL A 666 0.10 15.48 15.16
N ASP A 667 -0.70 14.42 15.08
CA ASP A 667 -1.07 13.63 16.26
C ASP A 667 0.18 13.07 16.96
N LEU A 668 0.37 13.46 18.22
CA LEU A 668 1.37 12.87 19.09
C LEU A 668 0.84 11.57 19.70
N TYR A 669 1.59 10.49 19.52
CA TYR A 669 1.29 9.20 20.15
C TYR A 669 2.25 8.96 21.31
N SER A 670 1.75 8.42 22.41
CA SER A 670 2.61 7.95 23.51
C SER A 670 2.44 6.48 23.79
N TYR A 671 3.56 5.81 23.98
CA TYR A 671 3.66 4.37 24.23
C TYR A 671 4.92 4.07 25.05
N GLY A 672 4.96 2.89 25.66
CA GLY A 672 6.13 2.46 26.40
C GLY A 672 6.21 0.95 26.59
N MET A 673 7.33 0.53 27.15
CA MET A 673 7.59 -0.84 27.58
C MET A 673 8.31 -0.79 28.93
N ALA A 674 7.94 -1.70 29.83
CA ALA A 674 8.59 -1.88 31.12
C ALA A 674 8.82 -3.37 31.37
N ASP A 675 10.08 -3.75 31.48
CA ASP A 675 10.50 -5.11 31.83
C ASP A 675 10.76 -5.14 33.33
N ILE A 676 9.99 -5.97 34.03
CA ILE A 676 9.96 -6.05 35.49
C ILE A 676 10.46 -7.44 35.88
N MET A 677 11.73 -7.53 36.28
CA MET A 677 12.43 -8.79 36.50
C MET A 677 12.94 -8.92 37.95
N SER A 678 13.31 -10.13 38.37
CA SER A 678 13.76 -10.40 39.74
C SER A 678 15.06 -9.68 40.17
N HIS A 679 15.84 -9.18 39.21
CA HIS A 679 17.18 -8.61 39.40
C HIS A 679 17.35 -7.15 38.97
N MET A 680 16.39 -6.64 38.19
CA MET A 680 16.39 -5.28 37.63
C MET A 680 14.99 -4.95 37.07
N THR A 681 14.74 -3.68 36.81
CA THR A 681 13.71 -3.24 35.86
C THR A 681 14.34 -2.29 34.85
N GLU A 682 13.92 -2.43 33.59
CA GLU A 682 14.35 -1.57 32.49
C GLU A 682 13.14 -1.20 31.64
N GLY A 683 13.30 -0.23 30.75
CA GLY A 683 12.25 0.11 29.80
C GLY A 683 12.37 1.49 29.21
N PHE A 684 11.32 1.87 28.50
CA PHE A 684 11.22 3.18 27.88
C PHE A 684 9.78 3.71 27.85
N TYR A 685 9.68 5.03 27.77
CA TYR A 685 8.46 5.77 27.45
C TYR A 685 8.77 6.82 26.39
N GLU A 686 8.01 6.80 25.30
CA GLU A 686 8.18 7.72 24.18
C GLU A 686 6.90 8.51 23.92
N ILE A 687 7.05 9.80 23.62
CA ILE A 687 6.04 10.66 23.00
C ILE A 687 6.54 10.98 21.59
N ALA A 688 5.95 10.36 20.58
CA ALA A 688 6.42 10.39 19.19
C ALA A 688 5.48 11.15 18.25
N GLY A 689 6.07 12.03 17.43
CA GLY A 689 5.44 12.66 16.28
C GLY A 689 5.92 12.06 14.95
N ILE A 690 6.29 12.92 14.00
CA ILE A 690 6.82 12.52 12.67
C ILE A 690 8.35 12.64 12.62
N ARG A 691 8.89 13.82 12.97
CA ARG A 691 10.34 14.11 13.00
C ARG A 691 10.95 14.21 14.38
N TYR A 692 10.12 14.39 15.39
CA TYR A 692 10.56 14.63 16.75
C TYR A 692 9.91 13.63 17.70
N SER A 693 10.66 13.19 18.69
CA SER A 693 10.11 12.46 19.85
C SER A 693 10.83 12.84 21.13
N GLY A 694 10.12 12.76 22.26
CA GLY A 694 10.73 12.73 23.58
C GLY A 694 10.78 11.28 24.05
N LEU A 695 11.97 10.77 24.36
CA LEU A 695 12.21 9.40 24.81
C LEU A 695 12.89 9.42 26.17
N VAL A 696 12.27 8.75 27.14
CA VAL A 696 12.88 8.42 28.43
C VAL A 696 13.16 6.92 28.45
N ASN A 697 14.43 6.53 28.56
CA ASN A 697 14.80 5.15 28.92
C ASN A 697 15.14 5.12 30.42
N TRP A 698 14.98 3.97 31.06
CA TRP A 698 15.48 3.73 32.41
C TRP A 698 16.01 2.29 32.55
N THR A 699 16.96 2.14 33.45
CA THR A 699 17.44 0.87 34.01
C THR A 699 17.59 1.06 35.51
N VAL A 700 17.15 0.10 36.31
CA VAL A 700 17.34 0.06 37.76
C VAL A 700 17.65 -1.38 38.17
N GLY A 701 18.88 -1.64 38.60
CA GLY A 701 19.38 -2.96 39.02
C GLY A 701 19.48 -3.11 40.54
N TRP A 702 19.38 -4.35 41.02
CA TRP A 702 19.55 -4.71 42.45
C TRP A 702 19.98 -6.18 42.67
N GLY A 703 20.28 -6.93 41.61
CA GLY A 703 20.41 -8.39 41.69
C GLY A 703 21.67 -8.91 42.37
N ASN A 704 22.84 -8.49 41.88
CA ASN A 704 24.17 -8.99 42.28
C ASN A 704 25.02 -7.92 42.99
N ILE A 705 24.44 -6.75 43.28
CA ILE A 705 25.10 -5.55 43.82
C ILE A 705 24.63 -5.28 45.25
N ASP A 706 25.46 -4.59 46.05
CA ASP A 706 25.12 -4.16 47.41
C ASP A 706 24.32 -2.84 47.40
N GLY A 707 23.10 -2.86 46.85
CA GLY A 707 22.23 -1.67 46.81
C GLY A 707 21.28 -1.65 45.61
N GLU A 708 21.05 -0.45 45.10
CA GLU A 708 20.26 -0.16 43.91
C GLU A 708 21.08 0.80 43.02
N ASP A 709 21.38 0.37 41.79
CA ASP A 709 22.00 1.22 40.77
C ASP A 709 20.94 1.57 39.73
N TYR A 710 20.92 2.82 39.28
CA TYR A 710 19.98 3.31 38.28
C TYR A 710 20.66 4.16 37.22
N GLU A 711 20.11 4.08 36.01
CA GLU A 711 20.37 4.99 34.92
C GLU A 711 19.05 5.44 34.30
N ILE A 712 18.93 6.72 33.96
CA ILE A 712 17.77 7.31 33.29
C ILE A 712 18.25 8.26 32.19
N ASP A 713 17.90 7.94 30.94
CA ASP A 713 18.23 8.72 29.76
C ASP A 713 17.00 9.50 29.28
N ALA A 714 16.96 10.82 29.51
CA ALA A 714 15.90 11.68 29.00
C ALA A 714 16.38 12.44 27.75
N THR A 715 15.90 12.03 26.57
CA THR A 715 16.37 12.52 25.27
C THR A 715 15.26 13.14 24.41
N PHE A 716 15.61 14.20 23.69
CA PHE A 716 14.84 14.75 22.58
C PHE A 716 15.49 14.32 21.26
N ASN A 717 14.72 13.64 20.42
CA ASN A 717 15.17 13.02 19.19
C ASN A 717 14.75 13.84 17.97
N TYR A 718 15.62 13.89 16.96
CA TYR A 718 15.33 14.38 15.61
C TYR A 718 15.64 13.27 14.59
N HIS A 719 14.58 12.76 13.95
CA HIS A 719 14.65 11.68 12.97
C HIS A 719 14.87 12.24 11.55
N HIS A 720 16.13 12.47 11.20
CA HIS A 720 16.51 13.02 9.90
C HIS A 720 16.02 12.16 8.72
N ASN A 721 16.06 10.83 8.88
CA ASN A 721 15.44 9.86 7.98
C ASN A 721 15.23 8.53 8.73
N ARG A 722 14.71 7.49 8.07
CA ARG A 722 14.45 6.17 8.68
C ARG A 722 15.67 5.44 9.27
N PHE A 723 16.88 5.90 8.97
CA PHE A 723 18.13 5.31 9.43
C PHE A 723 18.86 6.21 10.44
N LEU A 724 18.90 7.53 10.24
CA LEU A 724 19.65 8.44 11.11
C LEU A 724 18.70 9.23 12.01
N THR A 725 18.81 8.97 13.31
CA THR A 725 18.26 9.83 14.37
C THR A 725 19.42 10.54 15.06
N LEU A 726 19.30 11.84 15.28
CA LEU A 726 20.17 12.61 16.18
C LEU A 726 19.41 12.87 17.48
N PHE A 727 20.11 12.99 18.61
CA PHE A 727 19.47 13.32 19.88
C PHE A 727 20.34 14.18 20.79
N ALA A 728 19.67 14.93 21.65
CA ALA A 728 20.26 15.67 22.77
C ALA A 728 19.42 15.43 24.02
N GLY A 729 20.04 15.38 25.20
CA GLY A 729 19.33 15.03 26.43
C GLY A 729 20.16 15.18 27.68
N ALA A 730 19.70 14.53 28.75
CA ALA A 730 20.47 14.34 29.97
C ALA A 730 20.39 12.88 30.43
N GLN A 731 21.54 12.35 30.86
CA GLN A 731 21.64 11.08 31.59
C GLN A 731 21.69 11.38 33.09
N PHE A 732 20.94 10.61 33.87
CA PHE A 732 20.94 10.62 35.32
C PHE A 732 21.36 9.25 35.84
N SER A 733 22.44 9.16 36.60
CA SER A 733 22.95 7.89 37.15
C SER A 733 23.55 8.09 38.54
N ASN A 734 23.54 7.03 39.36
CA ASN A 734 24.28 6.93 40.62
C ASN A 734 25.46 5.93 40.54
N GLU A 735 25.77 5.43 39.36
CA GLU A 735 26.72 4.35 39.15
C GLU A 735 28.18 4.85 39.16
N GLY A 736 29.03 4.25 39.99
CA GLY A 736 30.41 4.72 40.17
C GLY A 736 30.50 6.15 40.73
N ASP A 737 31.42 6.96 40.19
CA ASP A 737 31.62 8.38 40.59
C ASP A 737 30.74 9.35 39.78
N TYR A 738 29.53 8.95 39.35
CA TYR A 738 28.66 9.77 38.51
C TYR A 738 28.12 11.02 39.25
N PRO A 739 28.34 12.26 38.74
CA PRO A 739 27.91 13.49 39.39
C PRO A 739 26.43 13.83 39.12
N GLY A 740 25.54 12.86 39.33
CA GLY A 740 24.08 13.01 39.32
C GLY A 740 23.44 13.19 37.93
N ALA A 741 23.81 14.23 37.17
CA ALA A 741 23.22 14.52 35.86
C ALA A 741 24.26 15.08 34.88
N ARG A 742 24.40 14.46 33.70
CA ARG A 742 25.26 14.94 32.60
C ARG A 742 24.43 15.19 31.33
N GLY A 743 24.81 16.21 30.56
CA GLY A 743 24.17 16.46 29.27
C GLY A 743 24.76 15.52 28.20
N ILE A 744 23.92 14.88 27.39
CA ILE A 744 24.34 13.93 26.34
C ILE A 744 23.93 14.42 24.95
N PHE A 745 24.78 14.16 23.96
CA PHE A 745 24.49 14.38 22.54
C PHE A 745 24.98 13.22 21.69
N GLY A 746 24.14 12.71 20.78
CA GLY A 746 24.46 11.50 20.04
C GLY A 746 23.61 11.20 18.82
N TYR A 747 23.74 9.97 18.33
CA TYR A 747 23.02 9.44 17.18
C TYR A 747 22.53 8.01 17.42
N ARG A 748 21.50 7.60 16.68
CA ARG A 748 21.08 6.20 16.51
C ARG A 748 21.08 5.86 15.01
N TYR A 749 21.61 4.70 14.66
CA TYR A 749 21.73 4.24 13.27
C TYR A 749 21.71 2.70 13.16
N PRO A 750 20.76 2.07 12.45
CA PRO A 750 20.73 0.63 12.29
C PRO A 750 21.75 0.18 11.22
N LEU A 751 22.63 -0.74 11.62
CA LEU A 751 23.63 -1.39 10.78
C LEU A 751 23.05 -2.58 10.01
N PRO A 752 23.77 -3.09 8.98
CA PRO A 752 23.49 -4.40 8.37
C PRO A 752 23.17 -5.48 9.42
N PHE A 753 22.25 -6.39 9.07
CA PHE A 753 21.56 -7.32 9.98
C PHE A 753 20.47 -6.71 10.88
N LEU A 754 20.06 -5.45 10.64
CA LEU A 754 19.14 -4.71 11.51
C LEU A 754 19.65 -4.69 12.96
N ILE A 755 20.96 -4.49 13.13
CA ILE A 755 21.58 -4.28 14.45
C ILE A 755 21.39 -2.80 14.77
N SER A 756 20.58 -2.51 15.78
CA SER A 756 20.38 -1.15 16.28
C SER A 756 21.68 -0.71 16.94
N THR A 757 22.30 0.37 16.48
CA THR A 757 23.42 0.98 17.19
C THR A 757 23.14 2.41 17.55
N TYR A 758 23.80 2.86 18.61
CA TYR A 758 23.78 4.24 19.03
C TYR A 758 25.17 4.64 19.52
N GLY A 759 25.43 5.94 19.57
CA GLY A 759 26.62 6.46 20.24
C GLY A 759 26.41 7.92 20.66
N TRP A 760 26.94 8.29 21.81
CA TRP A 760 26.85 9.64 22.35
C TRP A 760 28.15 10.09 23.03
N VAL A 761 28.26 11.40 23.23
CA VAL A 761 29.27 12.06 24.07
C VAL A 761 28.56 12.89 25.13
N ASP A 762 29.10 12.91 26.35
CA ASP A 762 28.55 13.70 27.45
C ASP A 762 29.25 15.07 27.65
N THR A 763 28.81 15.83 28.66
CA THR A 763 29.39 17.14 29.02
C THR A 763 30.77 17.09 29.68
N GLU A 764 31.21 15.94 30.19
CA GLU A 764 32.56 15.73 30.75
C GLU A 764 33.55 15.22 29.68
N GLY A 765 33.04 14.79 28.51
CA GLY A 765 33.82 14.29 27.39
C GLY A 765 33.95 12.77 27.34
N GLU A 766 33.16 12.05 28.13
CA GLU A 766 33.05 10.59 28.07
C GLU A 766 32.22 10.17 26.85
N PHE A 767 32.49 8.97 26.33
CA PHE A 767 31.84 8.43 25.14
C PHE A 767 31.19 7.09 25.45
N ARG A 768 29.97 6.91 24.96
CA ARG A 768 29.28 5.63 24.99
C ARG A 768 28.91 5.16 23.58
N PHE A 769 29.05 3.87 23.33
CA PHE A 769 28.63 3.20 22.11
C PHE A 769 27.91 1.90 22.43
N GLY A 770 26.65 1.78 22.02
CA GLY A 770 25.85 0.57 22.23
C GLY A 770 25.41 -0.08 20.92
N ALA A 771 25.24 -1.40 20.97
CA ALA A 771 24.69 -2.20 19.88
C ALA A 771 23.75 -3.28 20.42
N ALA A 772 22.49 -3.26 19.97
CA ALA A 772 21.43 -4.18 20.39
C ALA A 772 20.78 -4.88 19.19
N LYS A 773 20.31 -6.11 19.40
CA LYS A 773 19.58 -6.88 18.39
C LYS A 773 18.65 -7.91 19.04
N SER A 774 17.41 -7.94 18.56
CA SER A 774 16.45 -9.03 18.80
C SER A 774 16.31 -9.91 17.56
N TYR A 775 16.20 -11.23 17.75
CA TYR A 775 16.04 -12.25 16.72
C TYR A 775 14.82 -13.12 17.00
N PRO A 776 13.78 -13.14 16.14
CA PRO A 776 12.65 -14.05 16.27
C PRO A 776 13.07 -15.50 15.97
N ILE A 777 13.36 -16.29 17.01
CA ILE A 777 13.70 -17.71 16.86
C ILE A 777 12.47 -18.51 16.43
N THR A 778 11.32 -18.20 17.03
CA THR A 778 10.00 -18.67 16.60
C THR A 778 9.04 -17.49 16.55
N ASP A 779 7.86 -17.69 16.00
CA ASP A 779 6.75 -16.72 15.90
C ASP A 779 6.34 -16.10 17.26
N ARG A 780 6.87 -16.56 18.41
CA ARG A 780 6.64 -15.96 19.74
C ARG A 780 7.88 -15.91 20.64
N LEU A 781 8.99 -16.55 20.27
CA LEU A 781 10.18 -16.65 21.13
C LEU A 781 11.32 -15.91 20.46
N HIS A 782 11.73 -14.81 21.06
CA HIS A 782 12.81 -13.95 20.58
C HIS A 782 14.04 -14.16 21.48
N VAL A 783 15.23 -14.16 20.88
CA VAL A 783 16.51 -14.04 21.58
C VAL A 783 16.97 -12.61 21.37
N PHE A 784 17.26 -11.89 22.45
CA PHE A 784 17.86 -10.56 22.37
C PHE A 784 19.23 -10.55 23.02
N GLY A 785 20.04 -9.60 22.59
CA GLY A 785 21.28 -9.26 23.27
C GLY A 785 21.72 -7.86 22.90
N GLU A 786 22.40 -7.23 23.83
CA GLU A 786 23.00 -5.92 23.70
C GLU A 786 24.41 -5.93 24.28
N VAL A 787 25.23 -5.03 23.77
CA VAL A 787 26.58 -4.77 24.27
C VAL A 787 26.83 -3.29 24.23
N GLU A 788 27.45 -2.81 25.28
CA GLU A 788 27.75 -1.42 25.51
C GLU A 788 29.22 -1.23 25.81
N TYR A 789 29.77 -0.12 25.35
CA TYR A 789 31.08 0.36 25.76
C TYR A 789 30.96 1.81 26.23
N ASP A 790 31.24 2.04 27.50
CA ASP A 790 31.31 3.34 28.15
C ASP A 790 32.76 3.60 28.59
N THR A 791 33.29 4.80 28.37
CA THR A 791 34.69 5.10 28.70
C THR A 791 35.00 5.10 30.21
N GLN A 792 34.00 5.23 31.08
CA GLN A 792 34.13 5.05 32.52
C GLN A 792 33.90 3.58 32.93
N LEU A 793 32.71 3.03 32.65
CA LEU A 793 32.25 1.72 33.15
C LEU A 793 32.87 0.51 32.39
N GLN A 794 33.55 0.78 31.27
CA GLN A 794 34.12 -0.19 30.34
C GLN A 794 33.08 -0.95 29.52
N TYR A 795 32.74 -2.19 29.87
CA TYR A 795 31.96 -3.09 29.01
C TYR A 795 30.82 -3.75 29.78
N GLU A 796 29.61 -3.40 29.40
CA GLU A 796 28.38 -4.03 29.87
C GLU A 796 27.72 -4.79 28.72
N TRP A 797 26.93 -5.80 29.08
CA TRP A 797 26.14 -6.55 28.11
C TRP A 797 25.00 -7.30 28.80
N ALA A 798 23.87 -7.35 28.11
CA ALA A 798 22.76 -8.22 28.48
C ALA A 798 22.47 -9.22 27.36
N ALA A 799 21.93 -10.39 27.74
CA ALA A 799 21.40 -11.35 26.79
C ALA A 799 20.20 -12.08 27.41
N GLY A 800 19.15 -12.29 26.62
CA GLY A 800 17.90 -12.83 27.14
C GLY A 800 16.98 -13.47 26.13
N LEU A 801 15.85 -13.92 26.66
CA LEU A 801 14.75 -14.53 25.96
C LEU A 801 13.47 -13.76 26.27
N GLU A 802 12.74 -13.40 25.23
CA GLU A 802 11.37 -12.89 25.35
C GLU A 802 10.39 -13.92 24.75
N TYR A 803 9.33 -14.25 25.48
CA TYR A 803 8.21 -15.04 24.98
C TYR A 803 6.91 -14.23 24.98
N ILE A 804 6.42 -13.88 23.78
CA ILE A 804 5.22 -13.08 23.56
C ILE A 804 3.97 -13.88 23.95
N ILE A 805 3.36 -13.51 25.09
CA ILE A 805 2.14 -14.14 25.61
C ILE A 805 0.91 -13.53 24.93
N GLY A 806 0.90 -12.21 24.77
CA GLY A 806 -0.18 -11.45 24.14
C GLY A 806 0.30 -10.06 23.70
N LYS A 807 -0.64 -9.22 23.28
CA LYS A 807 -0.34 -7.91 22.67
C LYS A 807 0.52 -6.97 23.51
N ASN A 808 0.30 -7.00 24.83
CA ASN A 808 0.89 -6.06 25.79
C ASN A 808 1.70 -6.75 26.89
N ILE A 809 1.88 -8.09 26.82
CA ILE A 809 2.55 -8.87 27.87
C ILE A 809 3.40 -9.97 27.25
N SER A 810 4.65 -10.07 27.70
CA SER A 810 5.54 -11.19 27.46
C SER A 810 6.14 -11.71 28.77
N ALA A 811 6.58 -12.97 28.78
CA ALA A 811 7.53 -13.43 29.78
C ALA A 811 8.95 -13.09 29.30
N VAL A 812 9.77 -12.54 30.18
CA VAL A 812 11.18 -12.22 29.89
C VAL A 812 12.10 -12.93 30.88
N GLY A 813 13.27 -13.33 30.41
CA GLY A 813 14.36 -13.80 31.26
C GLY A 813 15.69 -13.40 30.64
N SER A 814 16.55 -12.77 31.43
CA SER A 814 17.83 -12.23 30.97
C SER A 814 18.97 -12.54 31.93
N PHE A 815 20.17 -12.36 31.41
CA PHE A 815 21.39 -12.16 32.17
C PHE A 815 21.90 -10.74 31.86
N HIS A 816 22.17 -9.95 32.90
CA HIS A 816 22.94 -8.71 32.83
C HIS A 816 24.36 -8.96 33.36
N SER A 817 25.38 -8.39 32.73
CA SER A 817 26.79 -8.50 33.18
C SER A 817 26.98 -8.11 34.65
N GLU A 818 26.20 -7.12 35.10
CA GLU A 818 26.23 -6.55 36.44
C GLU A 818 25.24 -7.27 37.38
N PHE A 819 23.94 -7.21 37.06
CA PHE A 819 22.85 -7.61 37.95
C PHE A 819 22.61 -9.13 37.98
N GLY A 820 23.31 -9.91 37.17
CA GLY A 820 23.25 -11.38 37.17
C GLY A 820 22.09 -11.94 36.35
N VAL A 821 21.49 -13.05 36.80
CA VAL A 821 20.35 -13.70 36.10
C VAL A 821 19.04 -13.33 36.76
N GLY A 822 18.03 -12.99 35.96
CA GLY A 822 16.67 -12.86 36.44
C GLY A 822 15.61 -13.17 35.40
N GLY A 823 14.35 -13.04 35.81
CA GLY A 823 13.21 -13.14 34.92
C GLY A 823 11.96 -12.53 35.52
N GLY A 824 10.95 -12.34 34.67
CA GLY A 824 9.72 -11.66 35.03
C GLY A 824 8.84 -11.41 33.80
N LEU A 825 8.28 -10.20 33.71
CA LEU A 825 7.32 -9.83 32.66
C LEU A 825 7.73 -8.53 31.97
N SER A 826 7.65 -8.53 30.64
CA SER A 826 7.60 -7.30 29.84
C SER A 826 6.15 -6.84 29.72
N VAL A 827 5.89 -5.58 30.05
CA VAL A 827 4.57 -4.94 29.94
C VAL A 827 4.67 -3.76 28.98
N ARG A 828 3.90 -3.81 27.88
CA ARG A 828 3.85 -2.74 26.88
C ARG A 828 2.56 -1.95 27.02
N PHE A 829 2.64 -0.63 27.11
CA PHE A 829 1.52 0.26 27.42
C PHE A 829 1.45 1.50 26.49
#